data_AF-A0ABD5R5F9-F1
#
_entry.id   AF-A0ABD5R5F9-F1
#
_cell.length_a   1.000
_cell.length_b   1.000
_cell.length_c   1.000
_cell.angle_alpha   90.00
_cell.angle_beta   90.00
_cell.angle_gamma   90.00
#
_symmetry.space_group_name_H-M   'P 1'
#
loop_
_entity.id
_entity.type
_entity.pdbx_description
1 polymer ?
#
loop_
_entity_poly.entity_id
_entity_poly.type
_entity_poly.pdbx_seq_one_letter_code
_entity_poly.pdbx_strand_id
1 'polypeptide(L)'
;AKRSFTVNIRAVGVPTNDTRDGLDARMDSLLPVFDPLDGPFYEVEGQRLRDSGFREKTKEKKARAALQRLLNRELTTGRGKTRPELVLCGTELANFVLVPSSEQLTVEGTRGTRAEQQSRNPLPWPNPDLIQQFQDGMAIGYALDENGEPRPDPIRIPPDLLPTHYGRFASTGGGKSKAIINDALSLRESTGGPVVLVDPKGDGMCENYLRCHYERFGGLDDVYHFRVPETIPAFSFFDIRPALEAGRNREDAIQDKVDHFHDILRMIMGREQYGQAFVANEILSYLIKALFDEEYGSDVFGLDDLFAAALRMQRDQTIPPVSADNQNIEESLTRHFAKDNHQFQVSMDAVGNRLDKLKEDAHLRRIFSHVPEQNDAGEYVDNRFDFREFLDEDATIIFDLGDLRPEAQRAITLLLLSNLWDAVQVRRRDGQTDYENLTNLIIEEAAPVASTKLVSEQLLPQGRSFGLSMGLVMQFPEQVRNRNERAYDEVLNNIKTKLIGNISIERDLAESLAHEDLSPTELRNRINTLPSGEWIAQLPSPSFGETGPPPFSLKPLPIAPGHPESDQPLTEPQEDHFESVSRPRMVERTQAQYGLTEPTESTTSPEETGWGSSGGETTGSAADGDAATDPTQSAFISESTTEDASTSTTQPEADSDPDGDEAAMSPLFGQTTEADEDPAGDQATQPENGATPVQESSVPVPDDELQQRGLSRDDVRFLNRVLDVMNREDDEYTLLDRMSQLRDEYDDLHVERLTEQDLLDADSAAGRKYYTVLPDGRDLLGRELKAGPGAGDLGEKTPHKVGVRLLELWLQQRDDVVRVEPYYETDDGTVLDVAGIDEDGDLVWGGEAELASNNRHAPVEDYDKLSAVDTDAIWAFNNRETALDVLESLADADRIDERVSGRAARSFATIRDAVDDLDAAGLTTVRGFKNLDQELNQ
;
A
#
# COMPACT_ATOMS: atom_id res chain seq x y z
N ALA A 1 48.10 2.44 5.25
CA ALA A 1 47.77 1.04 5.56
C ALA A 1 48.76 0.46 6.59
N LYS A 2 48.28 0.01 7.76
CA LYS A 2 49.09 -0.81 8.70
C LYS A 2 48.91 -2.27 8.28
N ARG A 3 49.97 -2.92 7.75
CA ARG A 3 49.99 -4.37 7.49
C ARG A 3 49.69 -5.11 8.80
N SER A 4 48.48 -5.65 8.95
CA SER A 4 47.94 -6.24 10.18
C SER A 4 48.53 -7.62 10.48
N PHE A 5 48.86 -8.40 9.44
CA PHE A 5 49.65 -9.64 9.56
C PHE A 5 50.33 -9.99 8.23
N THR A 6 51.22 -10.98 8.25
CA THR A 6 51.89 -11.50 7.05
C THR A 6 51.93 -13.02 7.16
N VAL A 7 51.46 -13.71 6.11
CA VAL A 7 51.52 -15.17 5.97
C VAL A 7 52.51 -15.49 4.87
N ASN A 8 53.35 -16.53 5.04
CA ASN A 8 54.30 -16.93 4.01
C ASN A 8 53.90 -18.30 3.46
N ILE A 9 53.97 -18.46 2.15
CA ILE A 9 53.92 -19.79 1.51
C ILE A 9 55.26 -20.00 0.84
N ARG A 10 55.87 -21.18 1.01
CA ARG A 10 57.18 -21.51 0.46
C ARG A 10 57.14 -22.80 -0.33
N ALA A 11 57.41 -22.71 -1.62
CA ALA A 11 57.60 -23.86 -2.49
C ALA A 11 59.10 -24.13 -2.74
N VAL A 12 59.50 -25.40 -2.78
CA VAL A 12 60.86 -25.83 -3.16
C VAL A 12 60.79 -26.85 -4.27
N GLY A 13 61.35 -26.49 -5.42
CA GLY A 13 61.60 -27.42 -6.52
C GLY A 13 62.90 -28.18 -6.33
N VAL A 14 62.83 -29.51 -6.41
CA VAL A 14 64.01 -30.39 -6.46
C VAL A 14 64.10 -30.96 -7.88
N PRO A 15 65.16 -30.63 -8.66
CA PRO A 15 65.27 -31.12 -10.02
C PRO A 15 65.57 -32.62 -10.01
N THR A 16 64.71 -33.42 -10.65
CA THR A 16 64.93 -34.86 -10.82
C THR A 16 65.58 -35.20 -12.16
N ASN A 17 65.35 -34.43 -13.23
CA ASN A 17 66.05 -34.51 -14.53
C ASN A 17 65.94 -33.24 -15.42
N ASP A 18 65.29 -32.17 -14.96
CA ASP A 18 65.05 -30.94 -15.75
C ASP A 18 66.25 -29.99 -15.79
N THR A 19 66.38 -29.21 -16.87
CA THR A 19 67.28 -28.05 -16.91
C THR A 19 66.80 -27.00 -15.90
N ARG A 20 67.73 -26.28 -15.30
CA ARG A 20 67.45 -25.27 -14.27
C ARG A 20 66.37 -24.27 -14.73
N ASP A 21 66.41 -23.87 -15.99
CA ASP A 21 65.49 -22.90 -16.57
C ASP A 21 64.06 -23.46 -16.71
N GLY A 22 63.91 -24.76 -16.98
CA GLY A 22 62.59 -25.43 -17.03
C GLY A 22 61.94 -25.58 -15.65
N LEU A 23 62.75 -25.84 -14.61
CA LEU A 23 62.26 -25.85 -13.23
C LEU A 23 61.88 -24.44 -12.77
N ASP A 24 62.69 -23.45 -13.11
CA ASP A 24 62.44 -22.05 -12.77
C ASP A 24 61.12 -21.56 -13.41
N ALA A 25 60.84 -21.88 -14.67
CA ALA A 25 59.57 -21.52 -15.32
C ALA A 25 58.32 -22.14 -14.65
N ARG A 26 58.42 -23.41 -14.21
CA ARG A 26 57.32 -24.09 -13.49
C ARG A 26 57.11 -23.56 -12.08
N MET A 27 58.16 -23.08 -11.43
CA MET A 27 58.03 -22.45 -10.12
C MET A 27 57.40 -21.06 -10.23
N ASP A 28 57.65 -20.33 -11.31
CA ASP A 28 57.00 -19.02 -11.56
C ASP A 28 55.52 -19.16 -11.90
N SER A 29 55.10 -20.26 -12.56
CA SER A 29 53.69 -20.50 -12.86
C SER A 29 52.82 -20.83 -11.65
N LEU A 30 53.41 -21.00 -10.46
CA LEU A 30 52.65 -21.20 -9.22
C LEU A 30 52.10 -19.88 -8.66
N LEU A 31 52.73 -18.75 -8.96
CA LEU A 31 52.30 -17.45 -8.42
C LEU A 31 50.91 -17.03 -8.94
N PRO A 32 50.63 -17.08 -10.25
CA PRO A 32 49.35 -16.62 -10.81
C PRO A 32 48.12 -17.42 -10.33
N VAL A 33 48.34 -18.62 -9.78
CA VAL A 33 47.28 -19.45 -9.19
C VAL A 33 46.65 -18.79 -7.97
N PHE A 34 47.38 -17.87 -7.31
CA PHE A 34 46.93 -17.15 -6.13
C PHE A 34 46.47 -15.72 -6.41
N ASP A 35 46.49 -15.25 -7.65
CA ASP A 35 45.99 -13.91 -8.04
C ASP A 35 44.53 -13.66 -7.59
N PRO A 36 43.61 -14.65 -7.54
CA PRO A 36 42.27 -14.45 -6.99
C PRO A 36 42.23 -14.11 -5.48
N LEU A 37 43.35 -14.27 -4.76
CA LEU A 37 43.53 -13.84 -3.38
C LEU A 37 44.11 -12.42 -3.28
N ASP A 38 44.11 -11.62 -4.34
CA ASP A 38 44.40 -10.19 -4.23
C ASP A 38 43.11 -9.43 -3.89
N GLY A 39 43.22 -8.41 -3.03
CA GLY A 39 42.09 -7.59 -2.61
C GLY A 39 42.50 -6.17 -2.24
N PRO A 40 41.55 -5.28 -1.91
CA PRO A 40 41.84 -3.87 -1.63
C PRO A 40 42.75 -3.64 -0.41
N PHE A 41 42.88 -4.64 0.47
CA PHE A 41 43.67 -4.54 1.71
C PHE A 41 44.81 -5.57 1.85
N TYR A 42 44.94 -6.51 0.91
CA TYR A 42 45.95 -7.57 0.92
C TYR A 42 46.42 -7.88 -0.51
N GLU A 43 47.71 -8.17 -0.66
CA GLU A 43 48.35 -8.44 -1.96
C GLU A 43 49.29 -9.64 -1.81
N VAL A 44 49.29 -10.54 -2.80
CA VAL A 44 50.13 -11.73 -2.85
C VAL A 44 51.41 -11.43 -3.65
N GLU A 45 52.47 -11.05 -2.93
CA GLU A 45 53.76 -10.80 -3.55
C GLU A 45 54.59 -12.10 -3.73
N GLY A 46 54.93 -12.42 -4.98
CA GLY A 46 55.86 -13.50 -5.30
C GLY A 46 57.32 -13.11 -5.18
N GLN A 47 58.10 -13.79 -4.33
CA GLN A 47 59.54 -13.55 -4.22
C GLN A 47 60.39 -14.80 -4.43
N ARG A 48 61.22 -14.79 -5.48
CA ARG A 48 62.27 -15.80 -5.67
C ARG A 48 63.46 -15.50 -4.78
N LEU A 49 63.67 -16.34 -3.77
CA LEU A 49 64.76 -16.15 -2.79
C LEU A 49 66.17 -16.16 -3.41
N ARG A 50 66.37 -16.83 -4.56
CA ARG A 50 67.64 -16.86 -5.31
C ARG A 50 67.95 -15.58 -6.08
N ASP A 51 66.99 -14.68 -6.26
CA ASP A 51 67.19 -13.44 -7.02
C ASP A 51 67.72 -12.28 -6.17
N SER A 52 67.65 -12.41 -4.84
CA SER A 52 68.07 -11.37 -3.90
C SER A 52 69.59 -11.39 -3.56
N GLY A 53 70.36 -10.50 -4.19
CA GLY A 53 71.75 -10.17 -3.80
C GLY A 53 72.73 -10.00 -4.97
N PHE A 54 73.79 -9.21 -4.79
CA PHE A 54 74.71 -8.80 -5.87
C PHE A 54 75.78 -9.84 -6.29
N ARG A 55 76.00 -10.92 -5.51
CA ARG A 55 77.04 -11.94 -5.78
C ARG A 55 76.49 -13.35 -5.63
N GLU A 56 76.81 -14.26 -6.55
CA GLU A 56 76.34 -15.66 -6.56
C GLU A 56 76.55 -16.40 -5.24
N LYS A 57 77.74 -16.29 -4.63
CA LYS A 57 78.02 -16.89 -3.31
C LYS A 57 77.05 -16.44 -2.20
N THR A 58 76.53 -15.23 -2.29
CA THR A 58 75.58 -14.67 -1.32
C THR A 58 74.17 -15.20 -1.59
N LYS A 59 73.78 -15.31 -2.87
CA LYS A 59 72.52 -15.91 -3.31
C LYS A 59 72.42 -17.38 -2.86
N GLU A 60 73.50 -18.15 -3.06
CA GLU A 60 73.56 -19.55 -2.67
C GLU A 60 73.53 -19.76 -1.15
N LYS A 61 74.26 -18.94 -0.39
CA LYS A 61 74.23 -18.97 1.08
C LYS A 61 72.83 -18.66 1.64
N LYS A 62 72.15 -17.64 1.10
CA LYS A 62 70.78 -17.29 1.49
C LYS A 62 69.78 -18.39 1.12
N ALA A 63 69.89 -18.96 -0.08
CA ALA A 63 69.03 -20.05 -0.52
C ALA A 63 69.21 -21.32 0.33
N ARG A 64 70.45 -21.68 0.69
CA ARG A 64 70.72 -22.81 1.61
C ARG A 64 70.19 -22.57 3.01
N ALA A 65 70.33 -21.35 3.55
CA ALA A 65 69.76 -20.99 4.85
C ALA A 65 68.22 -21.04 4.84
N ALA A 66 67.59 -20.61 3.74
CA ALA A 66 66.13 -20.68 3.58
C ALA A 66 65.63 -22.12 3.39
N LEU A 67 66.36 -22.95 2.65
CA LEU A 67 66.07 -24.39 2.51
C LEU A 67 66.21 -25.12 3.84
N GLN A 68 67.27 -24.85 4.61
CA GLN A 68 67.43 -25.42 5.96
C GLN A 68 66.31 -24.98 6.90
N ARG A 69 65.90 -23.71 6.84
CA ARG A 69 64.75 -23.20 7.58
C ARG A 69 63.45 -23.92 7.19
N LEU A 70 63.23 -24.17 5.90
CA LEU A 70 62.07 -24.94 5.43
C LEU A 70 62.10 -26.40 5.91
N LEU A 71 63.25 -27.07 5.78
CA LEU A 71 63.43 -28.46 6.20
C LEU A 71 63.32 -28.63 7.73
N ASN A 72 63.82 -27.66 8.48
CA ASN A 72 63.69 -27.62 9.95
C ASN A 72 62.34 -27.04 10.42
N ARG A 73 61.46 -26.65 9.48
CA ARG A 73 60.16 -26.01 9.74
C ARG A 73 60.25 -24.74 10.62
N GLU A 74 61.36 -24.01 10.53
CA GLU A 74 61.60 -22.76 11.26
C GLU A 74 61.37 -21.54 10.36
N LEU A 75 60.40 -20.70 10.71
CA LEU A 75 60.06 -19.48 9.99
C LEU A 75 60.02 -18.28 10.91
N THR A 76 60.65 -17.18 10.47
CA THR A 76 60.78 -15.93 11.22
C THR A 76 59.80 -14.90 10.66
N THR A 77 58.68 -14.66 11.34
CA THR A 77 57.77 -13.56 11.01
C THR A 77 58.08 -12.36 11.92
N GLY A 78 58.76 -11.35 11.38
CA GLY A 78 59.16 -10.18 12.17
C GLY A 78 60.04 -10.51 13.39
N ARG A 79 59.89 -9.76 14.50
CA ARG A 79 60.75 -9.81 15.72
C ARG A 79 60.65 -11.15 16.51
N GLY A 80 61.00 -12.28 15.89
CA GLY A 80 61.38 -13.52 16.57
C GLY A 80 60.25 -14.36 17.19
N LYS A 81 59.01 -14.29 16.70
CA LYS A 81 57.94 -15.20 17.13
C LYS A 81 57.64 -16.25 16.04
N THR A 82 57.49 -17.50 16.47
CA THR A 82 57.14 -18.66 15.61
C THR A 82 55.64 -18.95 15.76
N ARG A 83 54.94 -19.13 14.64
CA ARG A 83 53.53 -19.58 14.58
C ARG A 83 53.42 -20.80 13.64
N PRO A 84 52.38 -21.66 13.78
CA PRO A 84 52.24 -22.83 12.91
C PRO A 84 51.88 -22.41 11.48
N GLU A 85 52.54 -23.03 10.48
CA GLU A 85 52.20 -22.95 9.06
C GLU A 85 51.95 -24.36 8.49
N LEU A 86 51.15 -24.42 7.43
CA LEU A 86 50.81 -25.63 6.68
C LEU A 86 51.97 -26.02 5.74
N VAL A 87 52.48 -27.24 5.88
CA VAL A 87 53.51 -27.80 4.99
C VAL A 87 52.87 -28.86 4.14
N LEU A 88 52.82 -28.63 2.82
CA LEU A 88 52.11 -29.47 1.87
C LEU A 88 53.10 -29.98 0.81
N CYS A 89 53.02 -31.26 0.47
CA CYS A 89 53.63 -31.80 -0.74
C CYS A 89 52.76 -31.49 -1.98
N GLY A 90 53.28 -31.74 -3.19
CA GLY A 90 52.57 -31.42 -4.43
C GLY A 90 51.20 -32.09 -4.55
N THR A 91 51.03 -33.29 -3.98
CA THR A 91 49.73 -33.99 -3.93
C THR A 91 48.79 -33.37 -2.91
N GLU A 92 49.28 -32.88 -1.78
CA GLU A 92 48.46 -32.22 -0.75
C GLU A 92 48.01 -30.83 -1.22
N LEU A 93 48.88 -30.09 -1.93
CA LEU A 93 48.54 -28.80 -2.54
C LEU A 93 47.48 -28.95 -3.64
N ALA A 94 47.51 -30.03 -4.42
CA ALA A 94 46.52 -30.29 -5.48
C ALA A 94 45.09 -30.49 -4.95
N ASN A 95 44.91 -30.65 -3.63
CA ASN A 95 43.62 -30.78 -2.96
C ASN A 95 43.20 -29.51 -2.21
N PHE A 96 43.93 -28.40 -2.36
CA PHE A 96 43.50 -27.11 -1.80
C PHE A 96 42.46 -26.47 -2.73
N VAL A 97 41.30 -26.17 -2.17
CA VAL A 97 40.24 -25.41 -2.83
C VAL A 97 40.32 -23.97 -2.32
N LEU A 98 40.45 -23.02 -3.25
CA LEU A 98 40.32 -21.61 -2.92
C LEU A 98 38.84 -21.26 -2.95
N VAL A 99 38.30 -20.86 -1.80
CA VAL A 99 36.96 -20.29 -1.71
C VAL A 99 37.13 -18.77 -1.86
N PRO A 100 36.53 -18.15 -2.88
CA PRO A 100 36.60 -16.70 -3.06
C PRO A 100 35.98 -15.96 -1.86
N SER A 101 36.13 -14.62 -1.81
CA SER A 101 35.39 -13.84 -0.81
C SER A 101 33.89 -14.10 -0.95
N SER A 102 33.13 -13.93 0.13
CA SER A 102 31.66 -14.08 0.10
C SER A 102 30.97 -13.20 -0.95
N GLU A 103 31.68 -12.18 -1.44
CA GLU A 103 31.28 -11.24 -2.49
C GLU A 103 31.29 -11.87 -3.90
N GLN A 104 31.98 -13.00 -4.06
CA GLN A 104 32.17 -13.71 -5.33
C GLN A 104 31.62 -15.15 -5.29
N LEU A 105 30.92 -15.53 -4.21
CA LEU A 105 30.24 -16.81 -4.12
C LEU A 105 28.87 -16.75 -4.80
N THR A 106 28.41 -17.89 -5.32
CA THR A 106 27.02 -18.07 -5.76
C THR A 106 26.06 -17.92 -4.57
N VAL A 107 24.77 -17.67 -4.84
CA VAL A 107 23.75 -17.50 -3.78
C VAL A 107 23.73 -18.68 -2.81
N GLU A 108 23.85 -19.91 -3.31
CA GLU A 108 23.99 -21.13 -2.49
C GLU A 108 25.30 -21.14 -1.67
N GLY A 109 26.42 -20.71 -2.26
CA GLY A 109 27.70 -20.60 -1.58
C GLY A 109 27.70 -19.58 -0.44
N THR A 110 27.01 -18.46 -0.62
CA THR A 110 26.82 -17.43 0.43
C THR A 110 25.90 -17.92 1.54
N ARG A 111 24.79 -18.59 1.20
CA ARG A 111 23.90 -19.23 2.18
C ARG A 111 24.60 -20.32 2.99
N GLY A 112 25.43 -21.15 2.33
CA GLY A 112 26.18 -22.24 2.98
C GLY A 112 27.31 -21.76 3.89
N THR A 113 27.87 -20.57 3.65
CA THR A 113 28.95 -20.00 4.47
C THR A 113 28.45 -19.16 5.66
N ARG A 114 27.13 -18.89 5.73
CA ARG A 114 26.53 -17.91 6.67
C ARG A 114 27.19 -16.53 6.61
N ALA A 115 27.84 -16.19 5.50
CA ALA A 115 28.41 -14.87 5.32
C ALA A 115 27.28 -13.86 5.08
N GLU A 116 27.35 -12.69 5.71
CA GLU A 116 26.38 -11.63 5.47
C GLU A 116 26.46 -11.19 4.00
N GLN A 117 25.34 -11.22 3.29
CA GLN A 117 25.27 -10.72 1.92
C GLN A 117 25.66 -9.25 1.88
N GLN A 118 26.40 -8.83 0.84
CA GLN A 118 26.76 -7.43 0.64
C GLN A 118 25.54 -6.50 0.64
N SER A 119 24.35 -6.99 0.27
CA SER A 119 23.05 -6.29 0.32
C SER A 119 22.56 -5.95 1.74
N ARG A 120 23.17 -6.50 2.80
CA ARG A 120 22.86 -6.14 4.19
C ARG A 120 23.82 -5.15 4.84
N ASN A 121 24.99 -4.89 4.24
CA ASN A 121 25.91 -3.89 4.77
C ASN A 121 25.29 -2.48 4.69
N PRO A 122 25.41 -1.62 5.69
CA PRO A 122 24.93 -0.25 5.59
C PRO A 122 25.55 0.48 4.40
N LEU A 123 24.79 1.40 3.79
CA LEU A 123 25.36 2.32 2.82
C LEU A 123 26.42 3.18 3.51
N PRO A 124 27.55 3.45 2.84
CA PRO A 124 28.69 4.12 3.45
C PRO A 124 28.31 5.53 3.90
N TRP A 125 29.00 5.99 4.95
CA TRP A 125 28.83 7.36 5.43
C TRP A 125 29.12 8.39 4.35
N PRO A 126 28.26 9.42 4.21
CA PRO A 126 28.59 10.59 3.41
C PRO A 126 29.88 11.26 3.92
N ASN A 127 30.52 12.05 3.05
CA ASN A 127 31.70 12.80 3.43
C ASN A 127 31.43 13.62 4.71
N PRO A 128 32.28 13.52 5.76
CA PRO A 128 32.10 14.24 7.02
C PRO A 128 31.82 15.74 6.87
N ASP A 129 32.41 16.39 5.86
CA ASP A 129 32.21 17.82 5.58
C ASP A 129 30.77 18.14 5.15
N LEU A 130 30.09 17.21 4.45
CA LEU A 130 28.68 17.35 4.07
C LEU A 130 27.77 17.11 5.28
N ILE A 131 28.08 16.10 6.11
CA ILE A 131 27.28 15.76 7.29
C ILE A 131 27.31 16.87 8.34
N GLN A 132 28.40 17.64 8.41
CA GLN A 132 28.50 18.75 9.37
C GLN A 132 27.39 19.81 9.19
N GLN A 133 26.80 19.88 7.99
CA GLN A 133 25.68 20.78 7.70
C GLN A 133 24.32 20.24 8.20
N PHE A 134 24.26 18.98 8.65
CA PHE A 134 23.05 18.30 9.13
C PHE A 134 23.12 18.03 10.64
N GLN A 135 23.42 19.07 11.42
CA GLN A 135 23.63 19.00 12.88
C GLN A 135 22.58 19.77 13.70
N ASP A 136 21.70 20.52 13.04
CA ASP A 136 20.66 21.33 13.68
C ASP A 136 19.30 21.08 13.02
N GLY A 137 18.20 21.32 13.75
CA GLY A 137 16.83 21.10 13.30
C GLY A 137 16.26 19.71 13.62
N MET A 138 15.41 19.18 12.71
CA MET A 138 14.63 17.96 12.91
C MET A 138 15.52 16.72 12.93
N ALA A 139 15.53 15.96 14.03
CA ALA A 139 16.36 14.77 14.16
C ALA A 139 15.75 13.55 13.46
N ILE A 140 16.52 12.88 12.59
CA ILE A 140 16.02 11.79 11.74
C ILE A 140 16.63 10.41 12.04
N GLY A 141 17.75 10.34 12.75
CA GLY A 141 18.42 9.07 13.10
C GLY A 141 19.94 9.20 13.24
N TYR A 142 20.62 8.07 13.47
CA TYR A 142 22.08 8.01 13.55
C TYR A 142 22.66 7.37 12.29
N ALA A 143 23.56 8.06 11.59
CA ALA A 143 24.22 7.49 10.42
C ALA A 143 25.04 6.25 10.80
N LEU A 144 24.95 5.19 9.99
CA LEU A 144 25.63 3.90 10.19
C LEU A 144 26.90 3.78 9.34
N ASP A 145 28.04 3.42 9.94
CA ASP A 145 29.28 3.22 9.19
C ASP A 145 29.25 1.90 8.40
N GLU A 146 30.34 1.62 7.67
CA GLU A 146 30.51 0.38 6.91
C GLU A 146 30.40 -0.90 7.78
N ASN A 147 30.52 -0.77 9.10
CA ASN A 147 30.43 -1.88 10.07
C ASN A 147 29.07 -1.92 10.80
N GLY A 148 28.12 -1.03 10.49
CA GLY A 148 26.84 -0.94 11.21
C GLY A 148 26.91 -0.24 12.55
N GLU A 149 28.01 0.44 12.87
CA GLU A 149 28.13 1.21 14.10
C GLU A 149 27.55 2.62 13.91
N PRO A 150 26.64 3.06 14.78
CA PRO A 150 26.04 4.38 14.68
C PRO A 150 27.00 5.48 15.10
N ARG A 151 26.93 6.62 14.40
CA ARG A 151 27.58 7.86 14.85
C ARG A 151 27.01 8.28 16.23
N PRO A 152 27.82 8.90 17.12
CA PRO A 152 27.33 9.38 18.42
C PRO A 152 26.25 10.46 18.34
N ASP A 153 26.35 11.36 17.37
CA ASP A 153 25.42 12.47 17.20
C ASP A 153 24.38 12.12 16.12
N PRO A 154 23.08 12.41 16.37
CA PRO A 154 22.05 12.18 15.37
C PRO A 154 22.18 13.18 14.21
N ILE A 155 21.81 12.72 13.02
CA ILE A 155 21.62 13.55 11.84
C ILE A 155 20.34 14.36 12.01
N ARG A 156 20.42 15.64 11.67
CA ARG A 156 19.30 16.59 11.75
C ARG A 156 19.11 17.34 10.45
N ILE A 157 17.86 17.58 10.07
CA ILE A 157 17.49 18.37 8.89
C ILE A 157 17.39 19.84 9.33
N PRO A 158 18.25 20.72 8.79
CA PRO A 158 18.24 22.14 9.11
C PRO A 158 16.91 22.82 8.81
N PRO A 159 16.51 23.82 9.62
CA PRO A 159 15.28 24.58 9.40
C PRO A 159 15.14 25.15 7.98
N ASP A 160 16.22 25.66 7.38
CA ASP A 160 16.22 26.22 6.03
C ASP A 160 15.96 25.17 4.92
N LEU A 161 16.19 23.88 5.20
CA LEU A 161 15.92 22.78 4.28
C LEU A 161 14.56 22.12 4.50
N LEU A 162 13.93 22.28 5.67
CA LEU A 162 12.61 21.70 5.96
C LEU A 162 11.49 22.16 5.01
N PRO A 163 11.43 23.41 4.52
CA PRO A 163 10.44 23.84 3.53
C PRO A 163 10.58 23.16 2.17
N THR A 164 11.66 22.38 1.94
CA THR A 164 11.77 21.50 0.77
C THR A 164 11.05 20.15 0.94
N HIS A 165 10.28 20.02 2.02
CA HIS A 165 9.42 18.90 2.36
C HIS A 165 10.18 17.58 2.58
N TYR A 166 9.55 16.65 3.30
CA TYR A 166 10.10 15.32 3.51
C TYR A 166 9.05 14.24 3.38
N GLY A 167 9.48 13.08 2.86
CA GLY A 167 8.67 11.89 2.73
C GLY A 167 9.22 10.78 3.61
N ARG A 168 8.35 10.10 4.35
CA ARG A 168 8.72 8.91 5.14
C ARG A 168 7.91 7.72 4.64
N PHE A 169 8.60 6.74 4.08
CA PHE A 169 8.00 5.60 3.37
C PHE A 169 8.43 4.31 4.04
N ALA A 170 7.48 3.58 4.62
CA ALA A 170 7.74 2.29 5.26
C ALA A 170 6.46 1.44 5.35
N SER A 171 6.63 0.12 5.27
CA SER A 171 5.56 -0.85 5.47
C SER A 171 4.97 -0.76 6.89
N THR A 172 3.80 -1.39 7.08
CA THR A 172 3.17 -1.48 8.40
C THR A 172 4.10 -2.17 9.39
N GLY A 173 4.23 -1.63 10.61
CA GLY A 173 5.19 -2.13 11.59
C GLY A 173 6.64 -1.69 11.36
N GLY A 174 6.93 -0.90 10.33
CA GLY A 174 8.27 -0.36 10.03
C GLY A 174 8.76 0.76 10.97
N GLY A 175 8.04 1.05 12.06
CA GLY A 175 8.42 2.07 13.04
C GLY A 175 8.01 3.52 12.72
N LYS A 176 7.07 3.73 11.79
CA LYS A 176 6.60 5.07 11.38
C LYS A 176 6.10 5.93 12.53
N SER A 177 5.17 5.42 13.36
CA SER A 177 4.55 6.18 14.45
C SER A 177 5.59 6.67 15.47
N LYS A 178 6.54 5.81 15.85
CA LYS A 178 7.66 6.16 16.74
C LYS A 178 8.60 7.21 16.10
N ALA A 179 8.82 7.12 14.79
CA ALA A 179 9.59 8.11 14.06
C ALA A 179 8.86 9.46 13.99
N ILE A 180 7.55 9.48 13.71
CA ILE A 180 6.71 10.69 13.71
C ILE A 180 6.78 11.42 15.05
N ILE A 181 6.66 10.69 16.17
CA ILE A 181 6.75 11.28 17.51
C ILE A 181 8.11 11.98 17.70
N ASN A 182 9.21 11.31 17.33
CA ASN A 182 10.54 11.89 17.40
C ASN A 182 10.71 13.11 16.47
N ASP A 183 10.21 13.01 15.23
CA ASP A 183 10.22 14.08 14.24
C ASP A 183 9.52 15.32 14.84
N ALA A 184 8.26 15.17 15.28
CA ALA A 184 7.44 16.24 15.86
C ALA A 184 8.05 16.86 17.13
N LEU A 185 8.59 16.05 18.05
CA LEU A 185 9.25 16.56 19.26
C LEU A 185 10.52 17.35 18.92
N SER A 186 11.29 16.90 17.92
CA SER A 186 12.53 17.59 17.51
C SER A 186 12.24 18.87 16.73
N LEU A 187 11.17 18.91 15.93
CA LEU A 187 10.66 20.12 15.29
C LEU A 187 10.25 21.14 16.33
N ARG A 188 9.39 20.75 17.28
CA ARG A 188 8.93 21.61 18.38
C ARG A 188 10.09 22.23 19.17
N GLU A 189 11.21 21.53 19.30
CA GLU A 189 12.40 21.99 20.01
C GLU A 189 13.27 22.99 19.20
N SER A 190 13.27 22.92 17.87
CA SER A 190 14.36 23.50 17.05
C SER A 190 13.95 24.44 15.91
N THR A 191 12.70 24.43 15.46
CA THR A 191 12.31 25.17 14.25
C THR A 191 11.53 26.46 14.48
N GLY A 192 10.99 26.65 15.69
CA GLY A 192 10.05 27.75 15.99
C GLY A 192 8.72 27.62 15.22
N GLY A 193 7.66 28.23 15.74
CA GLY A 193 6.34 28.17 15.13
C GLY A 193 5.62 26.83 15.32
N PRO A 194 4.48 26.62 14.63
CA PRO A 194 3.57 25.53 14.97
C PRO A 194 4.00 24.19 14.36
N VAL A 195 3.85 23.13 15.15
CA VAL A 195 3.91 21.73 14.69
C VAL A 195 2.50 21.18 14.63
N VAL A 196 2.05 20.83 13.43
CA VAL A 196 0.71 20.30 13.15
C VAL A 196 0.81 18.82 12.83
N LEU A 197 0.09 17.98 13.55
CA LEU A 197 0.04 16.54 13.36
C LEU A 197 -1.38 16.12 12.97
N VAL A 198 -1.50 15.38 11.87
CA VAL A 198 -2.78 14.79 11.42
C VAL A 198 -2.64 13.27 11.44
N ASP A 199 -3.39 12.63 12.33
CA ASP A 199 -3.40 11.18 12.52
C ASP A 199 -4.78 10.59 12.18
N PRO A 200 -4.92 9.86 11.05
CA PRO A 200 -6.15 9.17 10.70
C PRO A 200 -6.25 7.74 11.26
N LYS A 201 -5.24 7.21 11.96
CA LYS A 201 -5.25 5.79 12.40
C LYS A 201 -5.97 5.56 13.71
N GLY A 202 -5.87 6.50 14.65
CA GLY A 202 -6.40 6.29 16.01
C GLY A 202 -5.73 5.15 16.77
N ASP A 203 -4.49 4.80 16.45
CA ASP A 203 -3.78 3.66 17.06
C ASP A 203 -3.09 4.02 18.40
N GLY A 204 -3.41 5.19 18.95
CA GLY A 204 -2.84 5.71 20.19
C GLY A 204 -1.55 6.51 20.01
N MET A 205 -1.08 6.75 18.77
CA MET A 205 0.10 7.58 18.50
C MET A 205 -0.03 8.99 19.09
N CYS A 206 -1.19 9.65 18.95
CA CYS A 206 -1.45 10.96 19.53
C CYS A 206 -1.28 10.97 21.07
N GLU A 207 -1.85 10.00 21.77
CA GLU A 207 -1.72 9.88 23.23
C GLU A 207 -0.28 9.58 23.67
N ASN A 208 0.45 8.79 22.88
CA ASN A 208 1.88 8.55 23.10
C ASN A 208 2.70 9.83 22.88
N TYR A 209 2.39 10.63 21.86
CA TYR A 209 2.99 11.94 21.65
C TYR A 209 2.75 12.87 22.85
N LEU A 210 1.51 12.96 23.33
CA LEU A 210 1.16 13.81 24.48
C LEU A 210 1.99 13.46 25.73
N ARG A 211 2.18 12.17 26.04
CA ARG A 211 3.04 11.74 27.15
C ARG A 211 4.49 12.18 26.95
N CYS A 212 5.03 12.02 25.73
CA CYS A 212 6.39 12.43 25.42
C CYS A 212 6.56 13.96 25.49
N HIS A 213 5.57 14.71 25.01
CA HIS A 213 5.55 16.17 25.08
C HIS A 213 5.52 16.64 26.54
N TYR A 214 4.66 16.02 27.36
CA TYR A 214 4.55 16.29 28.78
C TYR A 214 5.89 16.07 29.51
N GLU A 215 6.56 14.95 29.27
CA GLU A 215 7.88 14.67 29.86
C GLU A 215 8.94 15.66 29.38
N ARG A 216 8.99 15.93 28.07
CA ARG A 216 10.08 16.71 27.46
C ARG A 216 9.97 18.21 27.72
N PHE A 217 8.76 18.76 27.73
CA PHE A 217 8.51 20.20 27.84
C PHE A 217 7.84 20.60 29.17
N GLY A 218 7.57 19.63 30.05
CA GLY A 218 7.06 19.88 31.41
C GLY A 218 5.56 20.20 31.48
N GLY A 219 4.79 19.90 30.43
CA GLY A 219 3.36 20.17 30.38
C GLY A 219 2.73 20.00 28.99
N LEU A 220 1.45 20.36 28.92
CA LEU A 220 0.64 20.40 27.69
C LEU A 220 0.03 21.79 27.45
N ASP A 221 0.65 22.84 27.99
CA ASP A 221 0.06 24.19 28.00
C ASP A 221 0.03 24.86 26.60
N ASP A 222 0.89 24.41 25.70
CA ASP A 222 1.05 24.83 24.31
C ASP A 222 0.55 23.78 23.31
N VAL A 223 -0.19 22.77 23.78
CA VAL A 223 -0.76 21.71 22.97
C VAL A 223 -2.26 21.91 22.78
N TYR A 224 -2.74 21.75 21.55
CA TYR A 224 -4.15 21.80 21.17
C TYR A 224 -4.53 20.50 20.49
N HIS A 225 -5.36 19.69 21.16
CA HIS A 225 -5.73 18.35 20.70
C HIS A 225 -7.20 18.31 20.30
N PHE A 226 -7.44 18.14 19.00
CA PHE A 226 -8.75 17.94 18.40
C PHE A 226 -8.95 16.45 18.13
N ARG A 227 -9.56 15.76 19.10
CA ARG A 227 -10.02 14.37 18.93
C ARG A 227 -11.42 14.41 18.33
N VAL A 228 -11.57 14.06 17.06
CA VAL A 228 -12.85 14.16 16.35
C VAL A 228 -13.51 12.79 16.38
N PRO A 229 -14.78 12.66 16.86
CA PRO A 229 -15.79 13.73 16.94
C PRO A 229 -15.97 14.46 18.28
N GLU A 230 -15.25 14.10 19.34
CA GLU A 230 -15.45 14.67 20.68
C GLU A 230 -15.17 16.19 20.74
N THR A 231 -14.11 16.63 20.07
CA THR A 231 -13.63 18.01 20.00
C THR A 231 -13.46 18.39 18.53
N ILE A 232 -14.56 18.83 17.92
CA ILE A 232 -14.57 19.24 16.50
C ILE A 232 -13.99 20.66 16.40
N PRO A 233 -12.96 20.90 15.59
CA PRO A 233 -12.39 22.24 15.42
C PRO A 233 -13.41 23.21 14.78
N ALA A 234 -13.48 24.43 15.32
CA ALA A 234 -14.41 25.47 14.91
C ALA A 234 -13.97 26.20 13.63
N PHE A 235 -13.81 25.44 12.55
CA PHE A 235 -13.50 26.01 11.23
C PHE A 235 -14.71 26.68 10.61
N SER A 236 -14.47 27.80 9.92
CA SER A 236 -15.45 28.38 9.00
C SER A 236 -14.92 28.25 7.58
N PHE A 237 -15.51 27.34 6.80
CA PHE A 237 -15.01 27.03 5.46
C PHE A 237 -15.33 28.15 4.46
N PHE A 238 -16.60 28.58 4.39
CA PHE A 238 -17.07 29.65 3.51
C PHE A 238 -16.93 31.03 4.18
N ASP A 239 -15.74 31.35 4.67
CA ASP A 239 -15.38 32.66 5.23
C ASP A 239 -14.20 33.25 4.45
N ILE A 240 -14.44 34.38 3.78
CA ILE A 240 -13.40 35.11 3.04
C ILE A 240 -12.90 36.35 3.80
N ARG A 241 -13.54 36.74 4.92
CA ARG A 241 -13.09 37.90 5.74
C ARG A 241 -11.60 37.80 6.10
N PRO A 242 -11.08 36.63 6.52
CA PRO A 242 -9.65 36.40 6.71
C PRO A 242 -8.75 36.83 5.54
N ALA A 243 -9.13 36.45 4.33
CA ALA A 243 -8.38 36.73 3.11
C ALA A 243 -8.45 38.21 2.75
N LEU A 244 -9.61 38.85 2.98
CA LEU A 244 -9.81 40.28 2.72
C LEU A 244 -9.03 41.16 3.70
N GLU A 245 -9.01 40.83 4.98
CA GLU A 245 -8.17 41.49 6.00
C GLU A 245 -6.68 41.39 5.65
N ALA A 246 -6.27 40.23 5.13
CA ALA A 246 -4.94 40.01 4.59
C ALA A 246 -4.65 40.77 3.29
N GLY A 247 -5.66 41.44 2.70
CA GLY A 247 -5.53 42.23 1.48
C GLY A 247 -5.50 41.41 0.19
N ARG A 248 -5.96 40.15 0.22
CA ARG A 248 -6.11 39.35 -1.01
C ARG A 248 -7.27 39.89 -1.84
N ASN A 249 -7.19 39.65 -3.15
CA ASN A 249 -8.28 40.00 -4.06
C ASN A 249 -9.51 39.14 -3.74
N ARG A 250 -10.70 39.78 -3.72
CA ARG A 250 -11.96 39.11 -3.39
C ARG A 250 -12.30 37.99 -4.36
N GLU A 251 -12.15 38.21 -5.67
CA GLU A 251 -12.45 37.22 -6.70
C GLU A 251 -11.55 35.98 -6.56
N ASP A 252 -10.26 36.19 -6.31
CA ASP A 252 -9.31 35.09 -6.09
C ASP A 252 -9.67 34.30 -4.82
N ALA A 253 -10.00 34.98 -3.72
CA ALA A 253 -10.40 34.32 -2.47
C ALA A 253 -11.70 33.50 -2.63
N ILE A 254 -12.68 34.01 -3.38
CA ILE A 254 -13.91 33.27 -3.70
C ILE A 254 -13.59 32.06 -4.56
N GLN A 255 -12.73 32.21 -5.58
CA GLN A 255 -12.37 31.13 -6.48
C GLN A 255 -11.62 29.99 -5.74
N ASP A 256 -10.72 30.33 -4.82
CA ASP A 256 -10.04 29.36 -3.94
C ASP A 256 -11.07 28.54 -3.14
N LYS A 257 -12.10 29.18 -2.55
CA LYS A 257 -13.17 28.46 -1.83
C LYS A 257 -13.98 27.54 -2.74
N VAL A 258 -14.30 27.97 -3.96
CA VAL A 258 -15.00 27.14 -4.96
C VAL A 258 -14.16 25.91 -5.32
N ASP A 259 -12.87 26.10 -5.61
CA ASP A 259 -11.99 25.01 -6.03
C ASP A 259 -11.74 24.01 -4.90
N HIS A 260 -11.50 24.48 -3.67
CA HIS A 260 -11.33 23.63 -2.50
C HIS A 260 -12.62 22.87 -2.16
N PHE A 261 -13.80 23.49 -2.33
CA PHE A 261 -15.08 22.82 -2.10
C PHE A 261 -15.28 21.64 -3.06
N HIS A 262 -14.94 21.83 -4.33
CA HIS A 262 -15.02 20.79 -5.34
C HIS A 262 -13.99 19.67 -5.13
N ASP A 263 -12.80 19.98 -4.63
CA ASP A 263 -11.83 18.96 -4.25
C ASP A 263 -12.32 18.11 -3.07
N ILE A 264 -13.00 18.71 -2.09
CA ILE A 264 -13.61 17.98 -0.97
C ILE A 264 -14.77 17.09 -1.46
N LEU A 265 -15.68 17.62 -2.28
CA LEU A 265 -16.77 16.83 -2.85
C LEU A 265 -16.26 15.65 -3.68
N ARG A 266 -15.20 15.86 -4.48
CA ARG A 266 -14.57 14.79 -5.26
C ARG A 266 -13.95 13.71 -4.38
N MET A 267 -13.44 14.08 -3.20
CA MET A 267 -12.90 13.12 -2.24
C MET A 267 -13.99 12.24 -1.61
N ILE A 268 -15.13 12.85 -1.26
CA ILE A 268 -16.25 12.15 -0.61
C ILE A 268 -16.98 11.25 -1.60
N MET A 269 -17.23 11.72 -2.83
CA MET A 269 -18.01 10.97 -3.82
C MET A 269 -17.18 10.04 -4.72
N GLY A 270 -15.85 10.15 -4.68
CA GLY A 270 -14.98 9.48 -5.63
C GLY A 270 -14.95 10.14 -7.02
N ARG A 271 -13.91 9.81 -7.80
CA ARG A 271 -13.60 10.52 -9.05
C ARG A 271 -14.62 10.29 -10.17
N GLU A 272 -15.08 9.05 -10.31
CA GLU A 272 -15.98 8.68 -11.39
C GLU A 272 -17.37 9.30 -11.18
N GLN A 273 -17.97 9.10 -10.00
CA GLN A 273 -19.28 9.67 -9.68
C GLN A 273 -19.29 11.20 -9.72
N TYR A 274 -18.23 11.84 -9.22
CA TYR A 274 -18.12 13.30 -9.25
C TYR A 274 -17.95 13.85 -10.68
N GLY A 275 -17.18 13.17 -11.53
CA GLY A 275 -16.87 13.61 -12.92
C GLY A 275 -18.04 13.53 -13.90
N GLN A 276 -19.07 12.73 -13.62
CA GLN A 276 -20.18 12.47 -14.54
C GLN A 276 -21.19 13.63 -14.68
N ALA A 277 -21.27 14.58 -13.74
CA ALA A 277 -22.26 15.68 -13.78
C ALA A 277 -21.62 17.08 -13.78
N PHE A 278 -20.94 17.41 -14.89
CA PHE A 278 -20.29 18.71 -15.10
C PHE A 278 -21.22 19.92 -14.82
N VAL A 279 -22.48 19.82 -15.23
CA VAL A 279 -23.49 20.88 -15.06
C VAL A 279 -23.77 21.18 -13.58
N ALA A 280 -23.80 20.17 -12.71
CA ALA A 280 -24.03 20.37 -11.28
C ALA A 280 -22.85 21.12 -10.64
N ASN A 281 -21.62 20.81 -11.07
CA ASN A 281 -20.42 21.51 -10.59
C ASN A 281 -20.43 22.99 -11.02
N GLU A 282 -20.87 23.27 -12.25
CA GLU A 282 -21.06 24.64 -12.75
C GLU A 282 -22.08 25.42 -11.92
N ILE A 283 -23.26 24.82 -11.65
CA ILE A 283 -24.31 25.44 -10.82
C ILE A 283 -23.80 25.74 -9.41
N LEU A 284 -23.16 24.77 -8.74
CA LEU A 284 -22.62 24.95 -7.40
C LEU A 284 -21.56 26.07 -7.34
N SER A 285 -20.65 26.11 -8.32
CA SER A 285 -19.65 27.19 -8.41
C SER A 285 -20.30 28.57 -8.48
N TYR A 286 -21.31 28.75 -9.33
CA TYR A 286 -21.97 30.04 -9.47
C TYR A 286 -22.89 30.39 -8.31
N LEU A 287 -23.52 29.40 -7.66
CA LEU A 287 -24.28 29.64 -6.43
C LEU A 287 -23.37 30.13 -5.29
N ILE A 288 -22.21 29.50 -5.10
CA ILE A 288 -21.20 29.95 -4.12
C ILE A 288 -20.76 31.38 -4.42
N LYS A 289 -20.44 31.69 -5.69
CA LYS A 289 -20.05 33.04 -6.10
C LYS A 289 -21.16 34.07 -5.87
N ALA A 290 -22.41 33.71 -6.14
CA ALA A 290 -23.56 34.59 -5.90
C ALA A 290 -23.79 34.85 -4.40
N LEU A 291 -23.57 33.85 -3.54
CA LEU A 291 -23.66 34.03 -2.08
C LEU A 291 -22.55 34.93 -1.52
N PHE A 292 -21.39 34.98 -2.20
CA PHE A 292 -20.31 35.92 -1.90
C PHE A 292 -20.40 37.27 -2.63
N ASP A 293 -21.52 37.60 -3.29
CA ASP A 293 -21.67 38.89 -3.96
C ASP A 293 -21.44 40.06 -2.98
N GLU A 294 -20.76 41.11 -3.42
CA GLU A 294 -20.35 42.23 -2.54
C GLU A 294 -21.55 43.10 -2.10
N GLU A 295 -22.57 43.26 -2.93
CA GLU A 295 -23.72 44.14 -2.64
C GLU A 295 -24.87 43.37 -1.99
N TYR A 296 -25.12 42.14 -2.44
CA TYR A 296 -26.29 41.36 -2.05
C TYR A 296 -25.97 40.07 -1.29
N GLY A 297 -24.71 39.64 -1.29
CA GLY A 297 -24.22 38.45 -0.59
C GLY A 297 -23.63 38.77 0.79
N SER A 298 -22.78 37.88 1.27
CA SER A 298 -22.06 38.00 2.55
C SER A 298 -20.62 37.54 2.40
N ASP A 299 -19.70 38.10 3.17
CA ASP A 299 -18.29 37.66 3.24
C ASP A 299 -18.12 36.33 3.99
N VAL A 300 -19.20 35.85 4.62
CA VAL A 300 -19.26 34.56 5.29
C VAL A 300 -20.67 33.96 5.17
N PHE A 301 -20.77 32.66 4.94
CA PHE A 301 -22.04 31.91 4.98
C PHE A 301 -21.81 30.44 5.40
N GLY A 302 -22.89 29.70 5.67
CA GLY A 302 -22.81 28.28 6.03
C GLY A 302 -23.32 27.36 4.92
N LEU A 303 -23.01 26.06 5.00
CA LEU A 303 -23.54 25.06 4.06
C LEU A 303 -25.07 25.05 3.97
N ASP A 304 -25.76 25.35 5.07
CA ASP A 304 -27.22 25.46 5.07
C ASP A 304 -27.73 26.62 4.18
N ASP A 305 -26.99 27.71 4.05
CA ASP A 305 -27.32 28.82 3.13
C ASP A 305 -27.16 28.40 1.67
N LEU A 306 -26.08 27.67 1.35
CA LEU A 306 -25.87 27.10 0.01
C LEU A 306 -26.97 26.10 -0.36
N PHE A 307 -27.38 25.26 0.59
CA PHE A 307 -28.49 24.34 0.40
C PHE A 307 -29.81 25.08 0.16
N ALA A 308 -30.09 26.14 0.94
CA ALA A 308 -31.27 26.95 0.77
C ALA A 308 -31.30 27.66 -0.59
N ALA A 309 -30.16 28.16 -1.06
CA ALA A 309 -30.02 28.77 -2.38
C ALA A 309 -30.28 27.77 -3.50
N ALA A 310 -29.71 26.55 -3.42
CA ALA A 310 -29.95 25.49 -4.39
C ALA A 310 -31.44 25.07 -4.40
N LEU A 311 -32.07 24.92 -3.24
CA LEU A 311 -33.48 24.54 -3.13
C LEU A 311 -34.42 25.60 -3.72
N ARG A 312 -34.17 26.89 -3.45
CA ARG A 312 -34.92 28.02 -4.06
C ARG A 312 -34.77 28.05 -5.58
N MET A 313 -33.57 27.74 -6.08
CA MET A 313 -33.33 27.63 -7.52
C MET A 313 -34.13 26.46 -8.13
N GLN A 314 -34.17 25.30 -7.48
CA GLN A 314 -34.92 24.14 -7.97
C GLN A 314 -36.44 24.36 -7.93
N ARG A 315 -36.97 24.85 -6.81
CA ARG A 315 -38.43 24.94 -6.57
C ARG A 315 -39.05 26.17 -7.19
N ASP A 316 -38.40 27.32 -7.03
CA ASP A 316 -38.99 28.62 -7.37
C ASP A 316 -38.38 29.23 -8.63
N GLN A 317 -37.33 28.61 -9.20
CA GLN A 317 -36.52 29.17 -10.30
C GLN A 317 -36.00 30.57 -9.96
N THR A 318 -35.60 30.75 -8.70
CA THR A 318 -35.03 31.99 -8.19
C THR A 318 -33.56 31.77 -7.83
N ILE A 319 -32.71 32.71 -8.20
CA ILE A 319 -31.28 32.70 -7.85
C ILE A 319 -31.01 33.74 -6.76
N PRO A 320 -29.90 33.62 -6.00
CA PRO A 320 -29.46 34.72 -5.16
C PRO A 320 -29.25 35.99 -6.00
N PRO A 321 -29.70 37.16 -5.51
CA PRO A 321 -29.43 38.44 -6.19
C PRO A 321 -27.93 38.69 -6.29
N VAL A 322 -27.49 39.28 -7.41
CA VAL A 322 -26.09 39.64 -7.65
C VAL A 322 -26.00 41.08 -8.13
N SER A 323 -24.87 41.72 -7.87
CA SER A 323 -24.56 43.07 -8.31
C SER A 323 -24.43 43.17 -9.84
N ALA A 324 -24.52 44.39 -10.37
CA ALA A 324 -24.38 44.64 -11.80
C ALA A 324 -23.00 44.22 -12.34
N ASP A 325 -21.97 44.27 -11.50
CA ASP A 325 -20.61 43.86 -11.87
C ASP A 325 -20.48 42.33 -12.01
N ASN A 326 -21.39 41.58 -11.39
CA ASN A 326 -21.47 40.11 -11.39
C ASN A 326 -22.57 39.56 -12.30
N GLN A 327 -23.01 40.34 -13.30
CA GLN A 327 -24.10 39.96 -14.20
C GLN A 327 -23.83 38.65 -14.97
N ASN A 328 -22.57 38.30 -15.20
CA ASN A 328 -22.16 37.02 -15.79
C ASN A 328 -22.57 35.80 -14.93
N ILE A 329 -22.60 35.93 -13.60
CA ILE A 329 -23.03 34.88 -12.66
C ILE A 329 -24.55 34.67 -12.82
N GLU A 330 -25.33 35.76 -12.83
CA GLU A 330 -26.77 35.71 -13.07
C GLU A 330 -27.10 35.09 -14.43
N GLU A 331 -26.45 35.54 -15.51
CA GLU A 331 -26.65 34.98 -16.85
C GLU A 331 -26.32 33.48 -16.90
N SER A 332 -25.31 33.03 -16.16
CA SER A 332 -24.92 31.61 -16.13
C SER A 332 -25.96 30.78 -15.38
N LEU A 333 -26.41 31.21 -14.20
CA LEU A 333 -27.43 30.49 -13.43
C LEU A 333 -28.80 30.49 -14.14
N THR A 334 -29.24 31.64 -14.65
CA THR A 334 -30.55 31.79 -15.32
C THR A 334 -30.62 31.05 -16.66
N ARG A 335 -29.48 30.82 -17.34
CA ARG A 335 -29.42 29.98 -18.56
C ARG A 335 -29.97 28.57 -18.32
N HIS A 336 -29.87 28.04 -17.10
CA HIS A 336 -30.42 26.73 -16.77
C HIS A 336 -31.96 26.71 -16.77
N PHE A 337 -32.62 27.85 -16.54
CA PHE A 337 -34.09 27.96 -16.60
C PHE A 337 -34.64 27.87 -18.02
N ALA A 338 -33.81 28.14 -19.03
CA ALA A 338 -34.19 28.02 -20.43
C ALA A 338 -34.11 26.58 -20.96
N LYS A 339 -33.55 25.63 -20.18
CA LYS A 339 -33.52 24.21 -20.54
C LYS A 339 -34.91 23.59 -20.40
N ASP A 340 -35.12 22.42 -20.98
CA ASP A 340 -36.36 21.68 -20.74
C ASP A 340 -36.45 21.27 -19.26
N ASN A 341 -37.68 21.16 -18.75
CA ASN A 341 -37.92 20.95 -17.32
C ASN A 341 -37.28 19.66 -16.81
N HIS A 342 -37.19 18.61 -17.64
CA HIS A 342 -36.58 17.35 -17.24
C HIS A 342 -35.06 17.51 -17.09
N GLN A 343 -34.39 18.11 -18.07
CA GLN A 343 -32.95 18.39 -18.01
C GLN A 343 -32.57 19.33 -16.86
N PHE A 344 -33.41 20.33 -16.58
CA PHE A 344 -33.24 21.22 -15.43
C PHE A 344 -33.33 20.44 -14.11
N GLN A 345 -34.38 19.63 -13.92
CA GLN A 345 -34.55 18.84 -12.71
C GLN A 345 -33.41 17.83 -12.53
N VAL A 346 -33.00 17.10 -13.58
CA VAL A 346 -31.85 16.17 -13.51
C VAL A 346 -30.58 16.89 -13.06
N SER A 347 -30.35 18.12 -13.53
CA SER A 347 -29.18 18.91 -13.12
C SER A 347 -29.27 19.33 -11.65
N MET A 348 -30.45 19.75 -11.20
CA MET A 348 -30.68 20.16 -9.81
C MET A 348 -30.68 18.98 -8.84
N ASP A 349 -31.20 17.81 -9.23
CA ASP A 349 -31.11 16.57 -8.45
C ASP A 349 -29.66 16.14 -8.28
N ALA A 350 -28.84 16.30 -9.33
CA ALA A 350 -27.40 16.08 -9.22
C ALA A 350 -26.70 17.10 -8.27
N VAL A 351 -27.20 18.33 -8.15
CA VAL A 351 -26.73 19.31 -7.15
C VAL A 351 -27.17 18.91 -5.74
N GLY A 352 -28.45 18.55 -5.56
CA GLY A 352 -29.02 18.08 -4.30
C GLY A 352 -28.25 16.89 -3.75
N ASN A 353 -28.06 15.84 -4.56
CA ASN A 353 -27.33 14.63 -4.18
C ASN A 353 -25.90 14.93 -3.70
N ARG A 354 -25.22 15.92 -4.28
CA ARG A 354 -23.86 16.33 -3.85
C ARG A 354 -23.88 17.00 -2.48
N LEU A 355 -24.83 17.91 -2.26
CA LEU A 355 -24.97 18.61 -0.99
C LEU A 355 -25.48 17.67 0.12
N ASP A 356 -26.35 16.71 -0.22
CA ASP A 356 -26.83 15.70 0.71
C ASP A 356 -25.71 14.78 1.18
N LYS A 357 -24.73 14.44 0.32
CA LYS A 357 -23.54 13.68 0.76
C LYS A 357 -22.73 14.38 1.85
N LEU A 358 -22.69 15.71 1.85
CA LEU A 358 -22.07 16.47 2.96
C LEU A 358 -22.94 16.52 4.21
N LYS A 359 -24.26 16.42 4.06
CA LYS A 359 -25.22 16.39 5.17
C LYS A 359 -25.34 15.02 5.85
N GLU A 360 -25.12 13.94 5.12
CA GLU A 360 -25.13 12.56 5.63
C GLU A 360 -24.09 12.36 6.75
N ASP A 361 -22.98 13.11 6.71
CA ASP A 361 -21.99 13.12 7.78
C ASP A 361 -22.23 14.30 8.73
N ALA A 362 -22.72 14.00 9.95
CA ALA A 362 -23.07 15.01 10.93
C ALA A 362 -21.88 15.90 11.33
N HIS A 363 -20.66 15.37 11.32
CA HIS A 363 -19.45 16.11 11.69
C HIS A 363 -19.04 17.07 10.58
N LEU A 364 -19.03 16.61 9.33
CA LEU A 364 -18.78 17.48 8.19
C LEU A 364 -19.83 18.58 8.11
N ARG A 365 -21.12 18.24 8.22
CA ARG A 365 -22.19 19.23 8.24
C ARG A 365 -21.95 20.32 9.29
N ARG A 366 -21.58 19.93 10.51
CA ARG A 366 -21.35 20.88 11.61
C ARG A 366 -20.17 21.81 11.35
N ILE A 367 -19.08 21.31 10.77
CA ILE A 367 -17.93 22.12 10.36
C ILE A 367 -18.33 23.09 9.24
N PHE A 368 -19.01 22.58 8.20
CA PHE A 368 -19.36 23.36 7.02
C PHE A 368 -20.49 24.38 7.26
N SER A 369 -21.33 24.17 8.28
CA SER A 369 -22.37 25.10 8.70
C SER A 369 -21.88 26.14 9.73
N HIS A 370 -20.67 26.01 10.26
CA HIS A 370 -20.17 26.95 11.28
C HIS A 370 -19.83 28.32 10.70
N VAL A 371 -20.50 29.35 11.21
CA VAL A 371 -20.32 30.75 10.84
C VAL A 371 -20.05 31.53 12.12
N PRO A 372 -18.80 31.95 12.38
CA PRO A 372 -18.47 32.64 13.62
C PRO A 372 -19.01 34.08 13.59
N GLU A 373 -19.80 34.42 14.61
CA GLU A 373 -20.34 35.77 14.80
C GLU A 373 -19.24 36.77 15.18
N GLN A 374 -19.35 37.99 14.65
CA GLN A 374 -18.51 39.14 15.03
C GLN A 374 -19.39 40.20 15.70
N ASN A 375 -18.85 40.84 16.75
CA ASN A 375 -19.50 41.97 17.40
C ASN A 375 -19.40 43.26 16.57
N ASP A 376 -20.04 44.34 17.02
CA ASP A 376 -19.98 45.66 16.35
C ASP A 376 -18.56 46.25 16.21
N ALA A 377 -17.58 45.74 16.98
CA ALA A 377 -16.18 46.14 16.89
C ALA A 377 -15.37 45.27 15.91
N GLY A 378 -15.99 44.26 15.28
CA GLY A 378 -15.35 43.32 14.38
C GLY A 378 -14.61 42.16 15.08
N GLU A 379 -14.76 42.03 16.40
CA GLU A 379 -14.14 40.94 17.16
C GLU A 379 -15.03 39.70 17.14
N TYR A 380 -14.44 38.52 16.99
CA TYR A 380 -15.17 37.26 17.04
C TYR A 380 -15.72 36.99 18.44
N VAL A 381 -16.98 36.59 18.52
CA VAL A 381 -17.68 36.26 19.78
C VAL A 381 -17.78 34.75 19.97
N ASP A 382 -17.95 34.01 18.87
CA ASP A 382 -17.98 32.55 18.89
C ASP A 382 -16.59 31.95 18.76
N ASN A 383 -16.48 30.68 19.17
CA ASN A 383 -15.28 29.89 18.97
C ASN A 383 -14.93 29.82 17.48
N ARG A 384 -13.65 29.99 17.19
CA ARG A 384 -13.11 29.99 15.83
C ARG A 384 -11.71 29.42 15.88
N PHE A 385 -11.45 28.41 15.06
CA PHE A 385 -10.09 27.92 14.86
C PHE A 385 -9.52 28.47 13.56
N ASP A 386 -8.31 29.01 13.65
CA ASP A 386 -7.57 29.56 12.52
C ASP A 386 -6.07 29.43 12.73
N PHE A 387 -5.38 28.81 11.77
CA PHE A 387 -3.93 28.62 11.85
C PHE A 387 -3.16 29.93 11.97
N ARG A 388 -3.70 31.07 11.50
CA ARG A 388 -3.06 32.39 11.61
C ARG A 388 -2.72 32.78 13.05
N GLU A 389 -3.50 32.31 14.02
CA GLU A 389 -3.29 32.59 15.44
C GLU A 389 -2.05 31.86 15.99
N PHE A 390 -1.63 30.77 15.34
CA PHE A 390 -0.54 29.91 15.79
C PHE A 390 0.74 30.06 14.96
N LEU A 391 0.73 30.81 13.84
CA LEU A 391 1.88 30.87 12.92
C LEU A 391 3.17 31.36 13.57
N ASP A 392 3.07 32.22 14.58
CA ASP A 392 4.22 32.77 15.30
C ASP A 392 4.35 32.21 16.73
N GLU A 393 3.52 31.23 17.09
CA GLU A 393 3.55 30.58 18.38
C GLU A 393 4.17 29.19 18.25
N ASP A 394 5.01 28.83 19.22
CA ASP A 394 5.49 27.47 19.33
C ASP A 394 4.41 26.55 19.91
N ALA A 395 3.37 26.29 19.13
CA ALA A 395 2.24 25.46 19.51
C ALA A 395 2.33 24.08 18.84
N THR A 396 1.84 23.06 19.53
CA THR A 396 1.60 21.75 18.91
C THR A 396 0.10 21.54 18.70
N ILE A 397 -0.32 21.32 17.47
CA ILE A 397 -1.73 21.15 17.10
C ILE A 397 -1.91 19.72 16.58
N ILE A 398 -2.75 18.93 17.23
CA ILE A 398 -2.97 17.52 16.92
C ILE A 398 -4.42 17.33 16.47
N PHE A 399 -4.60 16.80 15.27
CA PHE A 399 -5.89 16.35 14.75
C PHE A 399 -5.92 14.83 14.76
N ASP A 400 -6.57 14.26 15.77
CA ASP A 400 -6.83 12.84 15.89
C ASP A 400 -8.18 12.53 15.23
N LEU A 401 -8.11 11.86 14.08
CA LEU A 401 -9.25 11.55 13.20
C LEU A 401 -9.56 10.05 13.21
N GLY A 402 -8.93 9.26 14.09
CA GLY A 402 -9.01 7.80 14.10
C GLY A 402 -10.43 7.25 14.29
N ASP A 403 -11.28 7.97 15.00
CA ASP A 403 -12.66 7.57 15.31
C ASP A 403 -13.65 7.87 14.16
N LEU A 404 -13.17 8.36 13.00
CA LEU A 404 -13.99 8.71 11.83
C LEU A 404 -13.90 7.70 10.69
N ARG A 405 -14.93 7.69 9.82
CA ARG A 405 -14.89 6.93 8.55
C ARG A 405 -13.79 7.49 7.63
N PRO A 406 -13.12 6.63 6.81
CA PRO A 406 -12.01 7.07 5.96
C PRO A 406 -12.31 8.25 5.02
N GLU A 407 -13.55 8.34 4.51
CA GLU A 407 -13.96 9.46 3.65
C GLU A 407 -14.04 10.78 4.43
N ALA A 408 -14.61 10.75 5.63
CA ALA A 408 -14.69 11.91 6.52
C ALA A 408 -13.29 12.34 6.99
N GLN A 409 -12.40 11.40 7.34
CA GLN A 409 -11.00 11.68 7.67
C GLN A 409 -10.30 12.48 6.56
N ARG A 410 -10.43 12.02 5.31
CA ARG A 410 -9.81 12.66 4.14
C ARG A 410 -10.42 14.04 3.87
N ALA A 411 -11.74 14.16 3.97
CA ALA A 411 -12.45 15.42 3.77
C ALA A 411 -12.06 16.47 4.82
N ILE A 412 -12.03 16.09 6.09
CA ILE A 412 -11.56 16.97 7.18
C ILE A 412 -10.10 17.34 6.94
N THR A 413 -9.22 16.38 6.63
CA THR A 413 -7.82 16.67 6.34
C THR A 413 -7.68 17.71 5.22
N LEU A 414 -8.43 17.59 4.12
CA LEU A 414 -8.41 18.59 3.04
C LEU A 414 -8.92 19.97 3.49
N LEU A 415 -9.93 19.99 4.35
CA LEU A 415 -10.43 21.23 4.95
C LEU A 415 -9.36 21.88 5.84
N LEU A 416 -8.63 21.11 6.65
CA LEU A 416 -7.48 21.57 7.43
C LEU A 416 -6.41 22.18 6.53
N LEU A 417 -6.06 21.48 5.45
CA LEU A 417 -5.04 21.91 4.49
C LEU A 417 -5.45 23.19 3.75
N SER A 418 -6.73 23.32 3.42
CA SER A 418 -7.31 24.53 2.81
C SER A 418 -7.17 25.73 3.75
N ASN A 419 -7.57 25.56 5.02
CA ASN A 419 -7.43 26.62 6.02
C ASN A 419 -5.96 26.98 6.31
N LEU A 420 -5.09 25.98 6.38
CA LEU A 420 -3.66 26.18 6.57
C LEU A 420 -3.05 26.95 5.39
N TRP A 421 -3.43 26.58 4.17
CA TRP A 421 -2.96 27.25 2.96
C TRP A 421 -3.32 28.74 2.96
N ASP A 422 -4.59 29.06 3.26
CA ASP A 422 -5.06 30.43 3.40
C ASP A 422 -4.24 31.20 4.45
N ALA A 423 -3.93 30.55 5.59
CA ALA A 423 -3.17 31.15 6.68
C ALA A 423 -1.72 31.46 6.28
N VAL A 424 -0.99 30.49 5.72
CA VAL A 424 0.45 30.66 5.40
C VAL A 424 0.66 31.66 4.26
N GLN A 425 -0.30 31.80 3.33
CA GLN A 425 -0.20 32.78 2.26
C GLN A 425 -0.14 34.23 2.76
N VAL A 426 -0.67 34.52 3.96
CA VAL A 426 -0.65 35.85 4.57
C VAL A 426 0.77 36.28 4.97
N ARG A 427 1.68 35.34 5.31
CA ARG A 427 3.03 35.63 5.79
C ARG A 427 3.89 36.46 4.82
N ARG A 428 3.64 36.39 3.52
CA ARG A 428 4.50 36.99 2.48
C ARG A 428 4.37 38.53 2.36
N ARG A 429 3.48 39.18 3.13
CA ARG A 429 3.05 40.57 2.91
C ARG A 429 4.17 41.63 3.08
N ASP A 430 5.24 41.32 3.80
CA ASP A 430 6.33 42.28 4.09
C ASP A 430 7.67 41.98 3.37
N GLY A 431 7.69 41.05 2.41
CA GLY A 431 8.91 40.66 1.70
C GLY A 431 9.92 39.89 2.56
N GLN A 432 9.50 39.39 3.72
CA GLN A 432 10.24 38.40 4.50
C GLN A 432 10.23 37.07 3.74
N THR A 433 11.43 36.61 3.38
CA THR A 433 11.68 35.29 2.80
C THR A 433 12.46 34.38 3.75
N ASP A 434 12.91 34.94 4.87
CA ASP A 434 13.65 34.26 5.92
C ASP A 434 12.69 34.17 7.12
N TYR A 435 12.07 33.00 7.25
CA TYR A 435 11.08 32.76 8.30
C TYR A 435 11.80 32.18 9.50
N GLU A 436 11.88 32.97 10.58
CA GLU A 436 12.40 32.50 11.87
C GLU A 436 11.52 31.39 12.46
N ASN A 437 10.20 31.44 12.18
CA ASN A 437 9.21 30.45 12.61
C ASN A 437 8.70 29.64 11.42
N LEU A 438 8.83 28.32 11.47
CA LEU A 438 8.33 27.42 10.44
C LEU A 438 6.99 26.81 10.84
N THR A 439 6.10 26.65 9.86
CA THR A 439 4.91 25.81 10.02
C THR A 439 5.27 24.40 9.59
N ASN A 440 5.29 23.47 10.53
CA ASN A 440 5.67 22.09 10.25
C ASN A 440 4.43 21.21 10.30
N LEU A 441 4.00 20.69 9.15
CA LEU A 441 2.81 19.84 9.04
C LEU A 441 3.23 18.39 8.77
N ILE A 442 2.80 17.46 9.62
CA ILE A 442 3.00 16.02 9.46
C ILE A 442 1.65 15.36 9.22
N ILE A 443 1.52 14.62 8.12
CA ILE A 443 0.32 13.87 7.78
C ILE A 443 0.67 12.39 7.73
N GLU A 444 0.03 11.61 8.60
CA GLU A 444 0.07 10.15 8.52
C GLU A 444 -0.94 9.62 7.49
N GLU A 445 -0.58 8.52 6.82
CA GLU A 445 -1.33 7.96 5.67
C GLU A 445 -1.66 9.00 4.60
N ALA A 446 -0.67 9.81 4.23
CA ALA A 446 -0.85 10.99 3.39
C ALA A 446 -1.20 10.70 1.92
N ALA A 447 -1.12 9.45 1.44
CA ALA A 447 -1.28 9.14 0.01
C ALA A 447 -2.60 9.61 -0.62
N PRO A 448 -3.79 9.46 0.03
CA PRO A 448 -5.04 9.95 -0.53
C PRO A 448 -5.04 11.47 -0.71
N VAL A 449 -4.57 12.22 0.29
CA VAL A 449 -4.59 13.69 0.26
C VAL A 449 -3.47 14.27 -0.62
N ALA A 450 -2.31 13.61 -0.69
CA ALA A 450 -1.21 13.98 -1.58
C ALA A 450 -1.59 13.91 -3.06
N SER A 451 -2.58 13.08 -3.42
CA SER A 451 -3.09 12.95 -4.79
C SER A 451 -4.01 14.09 -5.25
N THR A 452 -4.37 15.01 -4.35
CA THR A 452 -5.27 16.14 -4.62
C THR A 452 -4.54 17.34 -5.22
N LYS A 453 -5.28 18.22 -5.90
CA LYS A 453 -4.69 19.41 -6.55
C LYS A 453 -4.18 20.41 -5.53
N LEU A 454 -4.91 20.63 -4.43
CA LEU A 454 -4.46 21.47 -3.32
C LEU A 454 -3.05 21.10 -2.85
N VAL A 455 -2.77 19.81 -2.63
CA VAL A 455 -1.44 19.38 -2.17
C VAL A 455 -0.41 19.40 -3.31
N SER A 456 -0.72 18.75 -4.43
CA SER A 456 0.26 18.53 -5.51
C SER A 456 0.57 19.79 -6.34
N GLU A 457 -0.40 20.69 -6.54
CA GLU A 457 -0.24 21.87 -7.41
C GLU A 457 -0.01 23.17 -6.61
N GLN A 458 -0.39 23.21 -5.33
CA GLN A 458 -0.27 24.41 -4.49
C GLN A 458 0.69 24.21 -3.31
N LEU A 459 0.36 23.36 -2.34
CA LEU A 459 1.14 23.25 -1.09
C LEU A 459 2.58 22.77 -1.31
N LEU A 460 2.80 21.69 -2.07
CA LEU A 460 4.16 21.18 -2.33
C LEU A 460 4.98 22.13 -3.23
N PRO A 461 4.46 22.67 -4.35
CA PRO A 461 5.29 23.51 -5.21
C PRO A 461 5.50 24.92 -4.66
N GLN A 462 4.58 25.44 -3.85
CA GLN A 462 4.59 26.84 -3.43
C GLN A 462 4.81 27.04 -1.92
N GLY A 463 4.48 26.05 -1.08
CA GLY A 463 4.56 26.11 0.39
C GLY A 463 5.91 26.55 0.93
N ARG A 464 7.00 26.17 0.25
CA ARG A 464 8.36 26.63 0.58
C ARG A 464 8.51 28.16 0.64
N SER A 465 7.71 28.90 -0.13
CA SER A 465 7.75 30.37 -0.17
C SER A 465 7.09 31.03 1.05
N PHE A 466 6.43 30.24 1.89
CA PHE A 466 5.61 30.67 3.03
C PHE A 466 6.08 30.05 4.37
N GLY A 467 7.26 29.43 4.39
CA GLY A 467 7.80 28.79 5.59
C GLY A 467 7.02 27.53 6.01
N LEU A 468 6.38 26.86 5.05
CA LEU A 468 5.65 25.61 5.28
C LEU A 468 6.55 24.40 4.97
N SER A 469 6.80 23.56 5.97
CA SER A 469 7.34 22.21 5.81
C SER A 469 6.21 21.19 5.82
N MET A 470 6.31 20.16 4.97
CA MET A 470 5.35 19.06 4.92
C MET A 470 6.10 17.73 5.07
N GLY A 471 5.74 16.97 6.09
CA GLY A 471 6.12 15.59 6.32
C GLY A 471 5.01 14.65 5.85
N LEU A 472 5.16 14.07 4.67
CA LEU A 472 4.20 13.12 4.13
C LEU A 472 4.61 11.70 4.49
N VAL A 473 3.85 11.06 5.38
CA VAL A 473 4.12 9.70 5.82
C VAL A 473 3.13 8.75 5.19
N MET A 474 3.62 7.74 4.47
CA MET A 474 2.78 6.75 3.79
C MET A 474 3.50 5.42 3.67
N GLN A 475 2.80 4.37 3.24
CA GLN A 475 3.43 3.07 3.04
C GLN A 475 4.29 3.07 1.79
N PHE A 476 3.69 3.43 0.65
CA PHE A 476 4.32 3.40 -0.66
C PHE A 476 3.95 4.69 -1.42
N PRO A 477 4.91 5.47 -1.95
CA PRO A 477 4.66 6.64 -2.79
C PRO A 477 3.72 6.36 -3.98
N GLU A 478 3.77 5.14 -4.52
CA GLU A 478 2.99 4.63 -5.65
C GLU A 478 1.47 4.66 -5.38
N GLN A 479 1.07 4.65 -4.12
CA GLN A 479 -0.34 4.88 -3.74
C GLN A 479 -0.85 6.25 -4.25
N VAL A 480 0.04 7.23 -4.41
CA VAL A 480 -0.29 8.52 -5.05
C VAL A 480 -0.46 8.32 -6.55
N ARG A 481 0.42 7.55 -7.22
CA ARG A 481 0.36 7.29 -8.67
C ARG A 481 -0.94 6.60 -9.09
N ASN A 482 -1.34 5.56 -8.36
CA ASN A 482 -2.60 4.83 -8.58
C ASN A 482 -3.83 5.75 -8.55
N ARG A 483 -3.71 6.88 -7.85
CA ARG A 483 -4.73 7.92 -7.83
C ARG A 483 -4.46 8.95 -8.92
N ASN A 484 -3.29 9.56 -8.98
CA ASN A 484 -2.95 10.63 -9.92
C ASN A 484 -1.45 10.61 -10.23
N GLU A 485 -1.11 10.19 -11.45
CA GLU A 485 0.27 10.13 -11.93
C GLU A 485 0.99 11.47 -11.89
N ARG A 486 0.32 12.57 -12.27
CA ARG A 486 0.91 13.91 -12.17
C ARG A 486 1.20 14.29 -10.72
N ALA A 487 0.30 13.96 -9.78
CA ALA A 487 0.54 14.23 -8.37
C ALA A 487 1.70 13.41 -7.81
N TYR A 488 1.90 12.18 -8.30
CA TYR A 488 3.06 11.37 -7.96
C TYR A 488 4.37 12.02 -8.41
N ASP A 489 4.42 12.54 -9.64
CA ASP A 489 5.58 13.30 -10.12
C ASP A 489 5.85 14.54 -9.25
N GLU A 490 4.80 15.29 -8.87
CA GLU A 490 4.94 16.45 -7.98
C GLU A 490 5.45 16.06 -6.59
N VAL A 491 4.99 14.94 -6.03
CA VAL A 491 5.48 14.38 -4.76
C VAL A 491 6.97 14.05 -4.87
N LEU A 492 7.39 13.30 -5.91
CA LEU A 492 8.80 12.94 -6.09
C LEU A 492 9.71 14.14 -6.37
N ASN A 493 9.21 15.15 -7.09
CA ASN A 493 9.99 16.30 -7.50
C ASN A 493 10.11 17.35 -6.40
N ASN A 494 9.06 17.62 -5.64
CA ASN A 494 9.07 18.69 -4.63
C ASN A 494 9.55 18.19 -3.26
N ILE A 495 9.42 16.90 -2.94
CA ILE A 495 9.99 16.32 -1.72
C ILE A 495 11.47 16.05 -1.92
N LYS A 496 12.32 16.84 -1.27
CA LYS A 496 13.79 16.69 -1.41
C LYS A 496 14.41 15.78 -0.37
N THR A 497 13.79 15.63 0.79
CA THR A 497 14.21 14.66 1.79
C THR A 497 13.38 13.39 1.67
N LYS A 498 14.01 12.24 1.50
CA LYS A 498 13.32 10.94 1.48
C LYS A 498 13.91 10.02 2.54
N LEU A 499 13.05 9.49 3.41
CA LEU A 499 13.39 8.54 4.46
C LEU A 499 12.66 7.23 4.17
N ILE A 500 13.41 6.21 3.80
CA ILE A 500 12.85 4.98 3.25
C ILE A 500 13.22 3.80 4.13
N GLY A 501 12.22 3.21 4.77
CA GLY A 501 12.35 1.97 5.52
C GLY A 501 12.13 0.76 4.61
N ASN A 502 11.95 -0.41 5.21
CA ASN A 502 11.73 -1.65 4.45
C ASN A 502 10.38 -1.61 3.69
N ILE A 503 10.46 -1.38 2.38
CA ILE A 503 9.36 -1.41 1.42
C ILE A 503 9.85 -1.95 0.08
N SER A 504 8.98 -2.65 -0.65
CA SER A 504 9.20 -2.93 -2.07
C SER A 504 9.19 -1.64 -2.86
N ILE A 505 10.31 -1.30 -3.50
CA ILE A 505 10.48 -0.07 -4.29
C ILE A 505 10.39 -0.37 -5.78
N GLU A 506 9.64 0.46 -6.51
CA GLU A 506 9.58 0.43 -7.97
C GLU A 506 10.73 1.20 -8.64
N ARG A 507 10.86 1.02 -9.96
CA ARG A 507 11.95 1.59 -10.75
C ARG A 507 12.03 3.11 -10.66
N ASP A 508 10.91 3.84 -10.75
CA ASP A 508 10.92 5.31 -10.80
C ASP A 508 11.45 5.94 -9.48
N LEU A 509 11.02 5.39 -8.34
CA LEU A 509 11.52 5.82 -7.02
C LEU A 509 13.00 5.44 -6.87
N ALA A 510 13.38 4.22 -7.26
CA ALA A 510 14.78 3.77 -7.24
C ALA A 510 15.68 4.62 -8.16
N GLU A 511 15.23 4.99 -9.36
CA GLU A 511 15.91 5.88 -10.29
C GLU A 511 16.06 7.29 -9.70
N SER A 512 15.04 7.80 -8.98
CA SER A 512 15.12 9.10 -8.30
C SER A 512 16.12 9.14 -7.13
N LEU A 513 16.49 7.97 -6.61
CA LEU A 513 17.40 7.79 -5.48
C LEU A 513 18.79 7.34 -5.91
N ALA A 514 18.94 6.78 -7.11
CA ALA A 514 20.19 6.28 -7.62
C ALA A 514 21.22 7.42 -7.79
N HIS A 515 22.49 7.09 -7.55
CA HIS A 515 23.61 8.02 -7.68
C HIS A 515 24.78 7.30 -8.37
N GLU A 516 25.81 8.04 -8.84
CA GLU A 516 26.91 7.54 -9.69
C GLU A 516 27.55 6.20 -9.28
N ASP A 517 27.56 5.86 -7.98
CA ASP A 517 28.16 4.64 -7.43
C ASP A 517 27.14 3.62 -6.88
N LEU A 518 25.83 3.83 -7.07
CA LEU A 518 24.77 2.95 -6.58
C LEU A 518 23.66 2.81 -7.63
N SER A 519 23.57 1.62 -8.23
CA SER A 519 22.53 1.34 -9.23
C SER A 519 21.12 1.26 -8.59
N PRO A 520 20.06 1.54 -9.35
CA PRO A 520 18.68 1.36 -8.88
C PRO A 520 18.42 -0.06 -8.32
N THR A 521 18.99 -1.09 -8.95
CA THR A 521 18.83 -2.50 -8.53
C THR A 521 19.50 -2.78 -7.20
N GLU A 522 20.73 -2.28 -6.98
CA GLU A 522 21.43 -2.43 -5.70
C GLU A 522 20.69 -1.72 -4.56
N LEU A 523 20.16 -0.52 -4.83
CA LEU A 523 19.37 0.22 -3.87
C LEU A 523 18.05 -0.50 -3.51
N ARG A 524 17.36 -1.09 -4.49
CA ARG A 524 16.14 -1.90 -4.25
C ARG A 524 16.45 -3.13 -3.38
N ASN A 525 17.48 -3.88 -3.73
CA ASN A 525 17.91 -5.05 -2.96
C ASN A 525 18.31 -4.69 -1.52
N ARG A 526 18.95 -3.52 -1.34
CA ARG A 526 19.27 -2.98 -0.01
C ARG A 526 18.00 -2.67 0.78
N ILE A 527 17.06 -1.94 0.20
CA ILE A 527 15.87 -1.48 0.91
C ILE A 527 14.98 -2.65 1.34
N ASN A 528 14.80 -3.64 0.46
CA ASN A 528 14.03 -4.86 0.77
C ASN A 528 14.62 -5.69 1.91
N THR A 529 15.91 -5.49 2.24
CA THR A 529 16.62 -6.23 3.30
C THR A 529 16.86 -5.40 4.56
N LEU A 530 16.34 -4.16 4.62
CA LEU A 530 16.47 -3.31 5.80
C LEU A 530 15.75 -3.92 7.02
N PRO A 531 16.40 -3.94 8.20
CA PRO A 531 15.71 -4.20 9.45
C PRO A 531 14.56 -3.23 9.71
N SER A 532 13.54 -3.68 10.43
CA SER A 532 12.46 -2.78 10.86
C SER A 532 13.01 -1.64 11.71
N GLY A 533 12.58 -0.42 11.39
CA GLY A 533 13.02 0.82 12.04
C GLY A 533 14.31 1.42 11.48
N GLU A 534 15.09 0.71 10.65
CA GLU A 534 16.20 1.32 9.91
C GLU A 534 15.71 2.05 8.66
N TRP A 535 16.43 3.09 8.26
CA TRP A 535 16.05 3.96 7.15
C TRP A 535 17.23 4.16 6.21
N ILE A 536 16.94 4.31 4.92
CA ILE A 536 17.84 4.98 3.97
C ILE A 536 17.39 6.43 3.84
N ALA A 537 18.33 7.35 4.01
CA ALA A 537 18.10 8.77 3.87
C ALA A 537 18.72 9.32 2.59
N GLN A 538 17.91 10.04 1.81
CA GLN A 538 18.36 10.96 0.77
C GLN A 538 18.06 12.38 1.27
N LEU A 539 19.10 13.22 1.36
CA LEU A 539 18.96 14.60 1.86
C LEU A 539 19.25 15.62 0.73
N PRO A 540 18.60 16.79 0.75
CA PRO A 540 18.88 17.86 -0.21
C PRO A 540 20.31 18.39 -0.12
N SER A 541 20.77 19.06 -1.19
CA SER A 541 21.97 19.89 -1.11
C SER A 541 21.74 21.09 -0.19
N PRO A 542 22.59 21.33 0.81
CA PRO A 542 22.47 22.50 1.68
C PRO A 542 22.90 23.81 0.98
N SER A 543 23.76 23.74 -0.04
CA SER A 543 24.28 24.91 -0.75
C SER A 543 24.03 24.82 -2.27
N PHE A 544 23.69 25.97 -2.87
CA PHE A 544 23.48 26.06 -4.32
C PHE A 544 24.77 25.78 -5.10
N GLY A 545 24.69 24.85 -6.05
CA GLY A 545 25.84 24.44 -6.88
C GLY A 545 26.68 23.32 -6.28
N GLU A 546 26.31 22.79 -5.11
CA GLU A 546 26.89 21.59 -4.51
C GLU A 546 25.96 20.39 -4.68
N THR A 547 26.51 19.20 -4.81
CA THR A 547 25.78 17.94 -4.73
C THR A 547 25.58 17.57 -3.27
N GLY A 548 24.35 17.26 -2.88
CA GLY A 548 24.01 16.78 -1.53
C GLY A 548 24.72 15.47 -1.19
N PRO A 549 24.63 15.02 0.08
CA PRO A 549 25.21 13.75 0.46
C PRO A 549 24.58 12.61 -0.36
N PRO A 550 25.38 11.62 -0.82
CA PRO A 550 24.82 10.41 -1.43
C PRO A 550 23.91 9.70 -0.41
N PRO A 551 22.94 8.89 -0.87
CA PRO A 551 22.07 8.15 0.04
C PRO A 551 22.85 7.29 1.04
N PHE A 552 22.39 7.26 2.29
CA PHE A 552 23.09 6.57 3.37
C PHE A 552 22.15 5.93 4.39
N SER A 553 22.65 4.97 5.16
CA SER A 553 21.86 4.22 6.14
C SER A 553 21.79 4.94 7.50
N LEU A 554 20.60 4.92 8.10
CA LEU A 554 20.27 5.48 9.40
C LEU A 554 19.70 4.42 10.33
N LYS A 555 20.25 4.37 11.54
CA LYS A 555 19.62 3.73 12.70
C LYS A 555 18.54 4.66 13.26
N PRO A 556 17.38 4.16 13.69
CA PRO A 556 16.33 5.00 14.26
C PRO A 556 16.80 5.68 15.54
N LEU A 557 16.17 6.81 15.86
CA LEU A 557 16.24 7.39 17.19
C LEU A 557 15.62 6.42 18.21
N PRO A 558 16.09 6.42 19.48
CA PRO A 558 15.41 5.69 20.53
C PRO A 558 13.97 6.17 20.67
N ILE A 559 13.11 5.31 21.23
CA ILE A 559 11.75 5.70 21.59
C ILE A 559 11.84 6.84 22.60
N ALA A 560 11.12 7.93 22.33
CA ALA A 560 11.20 9.14 23.14
C ALA A 560 10.84 8.88 24.61
N PRO A 561 11.54 9.51 25.58
CA PRO A 561 11.14 9.47 26.99
C PRO A 561 9.68 9.92 27.19
N GLY A 562 9.02 9.34 28.19
CA GLY A 562 7.58 9.49 28.44
C GLY A 562 6.72 8.49 27.68
N HIS A 563 7.19 7.97 26.54
CA HIS A 563 6.46 6.92 25.81
C HIS A 563 6.36 5.64 26.67
N PRO A 564 5.20 4.94 26.69
CA PRO A 564 5.03 3.72 27.49
C PRO A 564 6.05 2.61 27.18
N GLU A 565 6.37 2.42 25.90
CA GLU A 565 7.37 1.45 25.44
C GLU A 565 8.83 1.97 25.45
N SER A 566 9.11 3.18 25.95
CA SER A 566 10.49 3.67 26.04
C SER A 566 11.24 3.07 27.22
N ASP A 567 12.56 3.23 27.24
CA ASP A 567 13.39 2.90 28.40
C ASP A 567 13.12 3.84 29.61
N GLN A 568 12.40 4.95 29.39
CA GLN A 568 12.10 5.98 30.38
C GLN A 568 10.63 6.41 30.27
N PRO A 569 9.67 5.51 30.56
CA PRO A 569 8.25 5.87 30.59
C PRO A 569 7.98 6.84 31.75
N LEU A 570 6.81 7.49 31.74
CA LEU A 570 6.37 8.32 32.87
C LEU A 570 6.36 7.49 34.17
N THR A 571 6.86 8.08 35.26
CA THR A 571 6.72 7.47 36.59
C THR A 571 5.27 7.48 37.04
N GLU A 572 4.86 6.60 37.96
CA GLU A 572 3.46 6.55 38.46
C GLU A 572 2.91 7.94 38.87
N PRO A 573 3.64 8.79 39.63
CA PRO A 573 3.14 10.13 39.97
C PRO A 573 3.02 11.08 38.78
N GLN A 574 3.87 10.91 37.75
CA GLN A 574 3.81 11.71 36.52
C GLN A 574 2.64 11.28 35.65
N GLU A 575 2.41 9.97 35.50
CA GLU A 575 1.27 9.41 34.77
C GLU A 575 -0.05 9.84 35.44
N ASP A 576 -0.13 9.75 36.78
CA ASP A 576 -1.28 10.24 37.54
C ASP A 576 -1.54 11.73 37.29
N HIS A 577 -0.51 12.57 37.29
CA HIS A 577 -0.65 14.00 37.00
C HIS A 577 -1.07 14.26 35.55
N PHE A 578 -0.48 13.54 34.60
CA PHE A 578 -0.80 13.63 33.19
C PHE A 578 -2.28 13.34 32.95
N GLU A 579 -2.78 12.19 33.42
CA GLU A 579 -4.15 11.75 33.19
C GLU A 579 -5.19 12.56 34.00
N SER A 580 -4.87 12.94 35.25
CA SER A 580 -5.87 13.61 36.12
C SER A 580 -5.85 15.14 36.04
N VAL A 581 -4.78 15.76 35.53
CA VAL A 581 -4.63 17.22 35.53
C VAL A 581 -4.27 17.76 34.14
N SER A 582 -3.11 17.38 33.59
CA SER A 582 -2.59 18.04 32.39
C SER A 582 -3.46 17.79 31.15
N ARG A 583 -3.82 16.52 30.90
CA ARG A 583 -4.62 16.12 29.74
C ARG A 583 -6.06 16.67 29.82
N PRO A 584 -6.82 16.52 30.93
CA PRO A 584 -8.15 17.13 31.05
C PRO A 584 -8.15 18.65 30.87
N ARG A 585 -7.16 19.35 31.44
CA ARG A 585 -7.04 20.81 31.31
C ARG A 585 -6.76 21.24 29.87
N MET A 586 -5.90 20.51 29.15
CA MET A 586 -5.61 20.74 27.74
C MET A 586 -6.86 20.53 26.88
N VAL A 587 -7.60 19.43 27.10
CA VAL A 587 -8.85 19.13 26.38
C VAL A 587 -9.90 20.21 26.65
N GLU A 588 -10.13 20.58 27.91
CA GLU A 588 -11.08 21.63 28.27
C GLU A 588 -10.71 22.98 27.63
N ARG A 589 -9.43 23.37 27.64
CA ARG A 589 -8.96 24.58 26.97
C ARG A 589 -9.23 24.52 25.46
N THR A 590 -8.84 23.44 24.81
CA THR A 590 -8.97 23.28 23.35
C THR A 590 -10.43 23.36 22.94
N GLN A 591 -11.31 22.63 23.64
CA GLN A 591 -12.75 22.65 23.38
C GLN A 591 -13.37 24.03 23.66
N ALA A 592 -12.98 24.68 24.76
CA ALA A 592 -13.55 25.97 25.15
C ALA A 592 -13.14 27.11 24.22
N GLN A 593 -11.92 27.10 23.68
CA GLN A 593 -11.41 28.19 22.84
C GLN A 593 -11.62 27.95 21.34
N TYR A 594 -11.46 26.71 20.89
CA TYR A 594 -11.36 26.37 19.47
C TYR A 594 -12.29 25.23 19.04
N GLY A 595 -13.01 24.61 19.97
CA GLY A 595 -13.98 23.56 19.66
C GLY A 595 -15.34 24.13 19.31
N LEU A 596 -16.08 23.44 18.43
CA LEU A 596 -17.49 23.72 18.20
C LEU A 596 -18.27 23.35 19.47
N THR A 597 -18.96 24.31 20.04
CA THR A 597 -19.93 24.10 21.13
C THR A 597 -21.14 23.33 20.60
N GLU A 598 -21.71 22.42 21.39
CA GLU A 598 -22.98 21.78 21.01
C GLU A 598 -24.02 22.88 20.76
N PRO A 599 -24.82 22.78 19.68
CA PRO A 599 -25.83 23.78 19.41
C PRO A 599 -26.76 23.85 20.63
N THR A 600 -26.81 25.01 21.28
CA THR A 600 -27.87 25.28 22.24
C THR A 600 -29.18 25.19 21.45
N GLU A 601 -30.12 24.36 21.90
CA GLU A 601 -31.45 24.19 21.31
C GLU A 601 -32.20 25.53 21.28
N SER A 602 -31.86 26.40 20.34
CA SER A 602 -32.44 27.74 20.20
C SER A 602 -32.30 28.23 18.77
N THR A 603 -32.60 27.37 17.81
CA THR A 603 -33.16 27.81 16.52
C THR A 603 -34.02 26.67 15.99
N THR A 604 -35.30 26.95 15.79
CA THR A 604 -36.27 26.03 15.16
C THR A 604 -35.68 25.43 13.90
N SER A 605 -35.36 24.13 13.92
CA SER A 605 -35.05 23.36 12.72
C SER A 605 -36.18 23.54 11.72
N PRO A 606 -35.91 24.01 10.49
CA PRO A 606 -36.85 23.80 9.39
C PRO A 606 -37.03 22.29 9.25
N GLU A 607 -38.29 21.84 9.08
CA GLU A 607 -38.66 20.43 8.91
C GLU A 607 -37.63 19.67 8.04
N GLU A 608 -37.23 18.48 8.50
CA GLU A 608 -36.40 17.53 7.75
C GLU A 608 -37.13 17.07 6.48
N THR A 609 -37.05 17.88 5.43
CA THR A 609 -37.38 17.44 4.07
C THR A 609 -36.07 17.14 3.36
N GLY A 610 -35.69 15.87 3.30
CA GLY A 610 -34.64 15.40 2.38
C GLY A 610 -34.99 15.81 0.94
N TRP A 611 -33.97 16.07 0.13
CA TRP A 611 -34.13 16.44 -1.27
C TRP A 611 -34.94 15.35 -2.00
N GLY A 612 -36.14 15.70 -2.51
CA GLY A 612 -36.99 14.76 -3.27
C GLY A 612 -38.16 14.10 -2.52
N SER A 613 -38.42 14.40 -1.24
CA SER A 613 -39.61 13.84 -0.56
C SER A 613 -40.90 14.63 -0.86
N SER A 614 -41.48 14.41 -2.04
CA SER A 614 -42.88 14.75 -2.31
C SER A 614 -43.46 13.89 -3.44
N GLY A 615 -44.45 13.06 -3.11
CA GLY A 615 -45.46 12.59 -4.08
C GLY A 615 -45.83 11.10 -4.00
N GLY A 616 -46.75 10.75 -3.11
CA GLY A 616 -47.36 9.41 -3.07
C GLY A 616 -48.55 9.35 -2.11
N GLU A 617 -49.57 10.18 -2.33
CA GLU A 617 -50.85 10.05 -1.62
C GLU A 617 -51.55 8.75 -2.03
N THR A 618 -51.68 7.80 -1.10
CA THR A 618 -52.77 6.83 -1.09
C THR A 618 -53.49 6.87 0.25
N THR A 619 -54.72 7.35 0.18
CA THR A 619 -55.73 7.37 1.23
C THR A 619 -56.06 5.96 1.73
N GLY A 620 -56.00 5.74 3.05
CA GLY A 620 -56.42 4.49 3.71
C GLY A 620 -56.75 4.67 5.20
N SER A 621 -57.97 5.13 5.47
CA SER A 621 -58.76 5.07 6.72
C SER A 621 -58.23 4.32 7.96
N ALA A 622 -58.07 5.08 9.06
CA ALA A 622 -58.52 4.86 10.45
C ALA A 622 -58.65 3.42 11.04
N ALA A 623 -57.97 3.16 12.17
CA ALA A 623 -58.57 3.08 13.52
C ALA A 623 -57.59 2.55 14.60
N ASP A 624 -57.72 3.13 15.80
CA ASP A 624 -57.40 2.62 17.15
C ASP A 624 -55.95 2.39 17.62
N GLY A 625 -55.66 2.97 18.80
CA GLY A 625 -54.94 2.25 19.86
C GLY A 625 -53.91 3.04 20.66
N ASP A 626 -54.38 3.81 21.66
CA ASP A 626 -53.60 4.25 22.83
C ASP A 626 -52.76 3.12 23.46
N ALA A 627 -51.51 3.40 23.84
CA ALA A 627 -51.05 3.28 25.24
C ALA A 627 -49.59 3.74 25.42
N ALA A 628 -49.43 4.72 26.30
CA ALA A 628 -48.19 5.21 26.89
C ALA A 628 -47.42 4.12 27.69
N THR A 629 -46.10 4.22 27.79
CA THR A 629 -45.38 4.78 28.97
C THR A 629 -43.86 4.51 28.88
N ASP A 630 -43.09 5.57 29.11
CA ASP A 630 -41.68 5.65 29.55
C ASP A 630 -41.36 4.68 30.71
N PRO A 631 -40.12 4.16 30.88
CA PRO A 631 -39.20 4.85 31.79
C PRO A 631 -37.68 4.72 31.47
N THR A 632 -36.98 5.85 31.57
CA THR A 632 -35.87 6.17 32.51
C THR A 632 -35.07 5.05 33.24
N GLN A 633 -33.75 5.35 33.39
CA GLN A 633 -32.72 4.84 34.36
C GLN A 633 -32.06 3.49 34.06
N SER A 634 -30.82 3.43 33.53
CA SER A 634 -29.52 3.61 34.22
C SER A 634 -29.28 2.73 35.46
N ALA A 635 -28.37 1.75 35.35
CA ALA A 635 -27.39 1.41 36.38
C ALA A 635 -26.21 0.61 35.80
N PHE A 636 -25.04 1.22 35.94
CA PHE A 636 -23.67 0.77 35.63
C PHE A 636 -23.08 -0.04 36.81
N ILE A 637 -21.81 -0.48 36.67
CA ILE A 637 -20.80 -0.92 37.68
C ILE A 637 -20.73 -2.46 37.88
N SER A 638 -19.59 -3.18 37.83
CA SER A 638 -18.17 -2.86 37.58
C SER A 638 -17.33 -4.15 37.48
N GLU A 639 -16.08 -3.96 36.99
CA GLU A 639 -14.79 -4.56 37.43
C GLU A 639 -14.62 -6.10 37.43
N SER A 640 -13.77 -6.67 36.55
CA SER A 640 -12.29 -6.75 36.54
C SER A 640 -11.73 -7.91 37.37
N THR A 641 -10.95 -8.81 36.73
CA THR A 641 -9.59 -9.28 37.14
C THR A 641 -9.09 -10.44 36.26
N THR A 642 -8.00 -10.16 35.53
CA THR A 642 -6.71 -10.89 35.41
C THR A 642 -6.60 -12.42 35.24
N GLU A 643 -5.84 -12.77 34.20
CA GLU A 643 -4.62 -13.63 34.15
C GLU A 643 -4.66 -15.17 34.36
N ASP A 644 -4.19 -15.83 33.29
CA ASP A 644 -3.18 -16.89 33.21
C ASP A 644 -3.42 -18.37 33.62
N ALA A 645 -2.76 -19.20 32.80
CA ALA A 645 -2.15 -20.51 33.07
C ALA A 645 -3.00 -21.80 33.21
N SER A 646 -2.76 -22.68 32.22
CA SER A 646 -2.32 -24.08 32.35
C SER A 646 -3.25 -25.19 32.88
N THR A 647 -3.14 -26.31 32.13
CA THR A 647 -3.17 -27.73 32.56
C THR A 647 -4.49 -28.41 32.96
N SER A 648 -4.89 -29.36 32.10
CA SER A 648 -5.09 -30.80 32.37
C SER A 648 -5.88 -31.24 33.60
N THR A 649 -6.99 -31.96 33.38
CA THR A 649 -7.53 -33.15 34.13
C THR A 649 -9.04 -33.29 33.83
N THR A 650 -9.74 -34.43 33.70
CA THR A 650 -9.47 -35.89 33.72
C THR A 650 -10.66 -36.58 33.03
N GLN A 651 -10.44 -37.84 32.63
CA GLN A 651 -11.36 -38.88 32.11
C GLN A 651 -12.64 -39.15 32.93
N PRO A 652 -13.49 -40.10 32.47
CA PRO A 652 -13.34 -41.48 32.97
C PRO A 652 -13.34 -42.60 31.91
N GLU A 653 -12.35 -43.50 32.06
CA GLU A 653 -12.28 -44.98 31.95
C GLU A 653 -13.58 -45.74 31.52
N ALA A 654 -13.58 -46.86 30.78
CA ALA A 654 -12.65 -47.99 30.78
C ALA A 654 -12.81 -48.95 29.55
N ASP A 655 -11.69 -49.65 29.25
CA ASP A 655 -11.52 -51.03 28.70
C ASP A 655 -12.13 -51.37 27.31
N SER A 656 -11.44 -52.00 26.34
CA SER A 656 -10.28 -52.91 26.37
C SER A 656 -9.71 -53.14 24.94
N ASP A 657 -8.38 -53.16 24.85
CA ASP A 657 -7.50 -53.68 23.78
C ASP A 657 -7.68 -55.21 23.52
N PRO A 658 -7.07 -55.85 22.48
CA PRO A 658 -5.81 -55.44 21.83
C PRO A 658 -5.70 -55.56 20.28
N ASP A 659 -4.72 -54.81 19.80
CA ASP A 659 -4.03 -54.94 18.51
C ASP A 659 -3.30 -56.28 18.30
N GLY A 660 -3.04 -56.57 17.03
CA GLY A 660 -2.16 -57.65 16.58
C GLY A 660 -1.97 -57.70 15.06
N ASP A 661 -1.22 -56.72 14.55
CA ASP A 661 -0.16 -56.84 13.53
C ASP A 661 -0.38 -57.43 12.12
N GLU A 662 0.26 -56.70 11.20
CA GLU A 662 1.03 -57.14 10.02
C GLU A 662 0.41 -57.19 8.60
N ALA A 663 1.02 -56.34 7.76
CA ALA A 663 1.57 -56.60 6.43
C ALA A 663 0.63 -56.62 5.20
N ALA A 664 0.69 -55.51 4.47
CA ALA A 664 1.16 -55.36 3.08
C ALA A 664 0.56 -56.22 1.94
N MET A 665 0.28 -55.50 0.84
CA MET A 665 0.19 -55.88 -0.58
C MET A 665 -1.23 -56.10 -1.17
N SER A 666 -1.62 -55.12 -2.00
CA SER A 666 -2.43 -55.18 -3.24
C SER A 666 -2.19 -56.46 -4.08
N PRO A 667 -3.03 -56.86 -5.09
CA PRO A 667 -3.80 -55.98 -5.99
C PRO A 667 -5.16 -56.48 -6.57
N LEU A 668 -5.92 -55.50 -7.08
CA LEU A 668 -6.65 -55.37 -8.37
C LEU A 668 -7.29 -56.58 -9.11
N PHE A 669 -8.49 -56.32 -9.66
CA PHE A 669 -9.28 -56.96 -10.75
C PHE A 669 -10.16 -58.22 -10.47
N GLY A 670 -11.49 -57.98 -10.40
CA GLY A 670 -12.43 -58.26 -11.52
C GLY A 670 -13.10 -59.65 -11.67
N GLN A 671 -14.42 -59.69 -11.41
CA GLN A 671 -15.50 -60.45 -12.10
C GLN A 671 -15.52 -62.01 -11.99
N THR A 672 -16.61 -62.78 -12.03
CA THR A 672 -18.04 -62.67 -12.46
C THR A 672 -18.80 -63.95 -12.01
N THR A 673 -20.15 -63.90 -11.89
CA THR A 673 -21.14 -64.98 -12.25
C THR A 673 -22.55 -64.34 -12.20
N GLU A 674 -23.31 -64.19 -13.31
CA GLU A 674 -24.28 -65.13 -13.95
C GLU A 674 -25.47 -65.55 -13.05
N ALA A 675 -26.76 -65.60 -13.45
CA ALA A 675 -27.47 -65.41 -14.72
C ALA A 675 -29.01 -65.23 -14.53
N ASP A 676 -29.62 -64.64 -15.57
CA ASP A 676 -31.00 -64.56 -16.14
C ASP A 676 -32.22 -65.38 -15.62
N GLU A 677 -33.44 -64.82 -15.71
CA GLU A 677 -34.36 -64.98 -16.88
C GLU A 677 -35.73 -64.26 -16.72
N ASP A 678 -36.21 -63.76 -17.87
CA ASP A 678 -37.39 -62.94 -18.24
C ASP A 678 -38.68 -63.82 -18.43
N PRO A 679 -39.92 -63.36 -18.84
CA PRO A 679 -40.14 -62.60 -20.09
C PRO A 679 -41.42 -61.71 -20.30
N ALA A 680 -41.27 -60.76 -21.24
CA ALA A 680 -42.12 -60.34 -22.38
C ALA A 680 -43.48 -59.59 -22.23
N GLY A 681 -43.62 -58.48 -23.01
CA GLY A 681 -44.91 -57.95 -23.51
C GLY A 681 -44.99 -56.50 -24.02
N ASP A 682 -44.38 -56.19 -25.18
CA ASP A 682 -44.82 -55.33 -26.32
C ASP A 682 -45.79 -54.12 -26.18
N GLN A 683 -45.37 -52.92 -26.62
CA GLN A 683 -45.97 -52.01 -27.64
C GLN A 683 -45.84 -50.48 -27.41
N ALA A 684 -45.62 -49.79 -28.52
CA ALA A 684 -45.27 -48.38 -28.68
C ALA A 684 -46.44 -47.38 -28.63
N THR A 685 -46.18 -46.13 -28.21
CA THR A 685 -46.78 -44.88 -28.75
C THR A 685 -46.05 -43.63 -28.20
N GLN A 686 -45.60 -42.72 -29.08
CA GLN A 686 -45.40 -41.28 -28.79
C GLN A 686 -46.74 -40.53 -29.01
N PRO A 687 -46.91 -39.21 -28.73
CA PRO A 687 -46.08 -38.19 -28.05
C PRO A 687 -46.86 -37.39 -26.95
N GLU A 688 -46.23 -36.38 -26.35
CA GLU A 688 -46.73 -34.97 -26.21
C GLU A 688 -46.34 -34.26 -24.90
N ASN A 689 -45.93 -33.01 -25.09
CA ASN A 689 -45.47 -32.02 -24.12
C ASN A 689 -46.41 -31.83 -22.91
N GLY A 690 -45.81 -31.49 -21.76
CA GLY A 690 -46.53 -30.80 -20.70
C GLY A 690 -45.89 -30.94 -19.33
N ALA A 691 -44.88 -30.12 -19.08
CA ALA A 691 -44.33 -29.67 -17.80
C ALA A 691 -44.89 -30.27 -16.50
N THR A 692 -44.00 -30.82 -15.67
CA THR A 692 -44.06 -30.75 -14.20
C THR A 692 -42.63 -30.99 -13.65
N PRO A 693 -42.31 -30.51 -12.44
CA PRO A 693 -41.37 -29.43 -12.20
C PRO A 693 -40.01 -29.94 -11.72
N VAL A 694 -38.94 -29.22 -12.07
CA VAL A 694 -37.62 -29.41 -11.45
C VAL A 694 -37.71 -28.98 -9.97
N GLN A 695 -37.10 -29.79 -9.12
CA GLN A 695 -37.15 -29.74 -7.65
C GLN A 695 -36.81 -28.36 -7.08
N GLU A 696 -37.63 -27.88 -6.14
CA GLU A 696 -37.30 -26.73 -5.30
C GLU A 696 -36.03 -27.01 -4.49
N SER A 697 -34.92 -26.39 -4.85
CA SER A 697 -33.80 -26.18 -3.94
C SER A 697 -34.23 -25.08 -2.95
N SER A 698 -34.52 -25.48 -1.72
CA SER A 698 -34.86 -24.59 -0.62
C SER A 698 -33.60 -23.84 -0.14
N VAL A 699 -33.46 -22.57 -0.48
CA VAL A 699 -32.49 -21.66 0.16
C VAL A 699 -33.20 -20.92 1.31
N PRO A 700 -32.64 -20.86 2.53
CA PRO A 700 -33.35 -20.35 3.70
C PRO A 700 -33.08 -18.86 3.94
N VAL A 701 -33.32 -17.98 2.96
CA VAL A 701 -33.29 -16.53 3.23
C VAL A 701 -34.67 -16.10 3.73
N PRO A 702 -34.81 -15.52 4.94
CA PRO A 702 -36.10 -15.06 5.46
C PRO A 702 -36.74 -13.99 4.57
N ASP A 703 -38.06 -14.07 4.35
CA ASP A 703 -38.78 -13.08 3.53
C ASP A 703 -38.63 -11.63 4.06
N ASP A 704 -38.47 -11.46 5.38
CA ASP A 704 -38.22 -10.16 6.01
C ASP A 704 -36.86 -9.55 5.58
N GLU A 705 -35.83 -10.39 5.40
CA GLU A 705 -34.50 -9.97 4.95
C GLU A 705 -34.52 -9.59 3.46
N LEU A 706 -35.27 -10.33 2.64
CA LEU A 706 -35.50 -9.99 1.24
C LEU A 706 -36.23 -8.65 1.10
N GLN A 707 -37.26 -8.41 1.92
CA GLN A 707 -38.02 -7.17 1.89
C GLN A 707 -37.19 -5.98 2.36
N GLN A 708 -36.34 -6.16 3.39
CA GLN A 708 -35.43 -5.11 3.88
C GLN A 708 -34.39 -4.72 2.84
N ARG A 709 -33.84 -5.69 2.11
CA ARG A 709 -32.84 -5.46 1.05
C ARG A 709 -33.46 -5.17 -0.33
N GLY A 710 -34.79 -5.23 -0.44
CA GLY A 710 -35.50 -5.06 -1.71
C GLY A 710 -35.15 -6.13 -2.76
N LEU A 711 -34.81 -7.35 -2.34
CA LEU A 711 -34.45 -8.46 -3.24
C LEU A 711 -35.68 -9.32 -3.55
N SER A 712 -35.75 -9.84 -4.77
CA SER A 712 -36.75 -10.83 -5.16
C SER A 712 -36.34 -12.24 -4.75
N ARG A 713 -37.27 -13.20 -4.82
CA ARG A 713 -36.91 -14.62 -4.64
C ARG A 713 -36.11 -15.16 -5.82
N ASP A 714 -36.30 -14.58 -7.00
CA ASP A 714 -35.55 -14.93 -8.21
C ASP A 714 -34.10 -14.44 -8.10
N ASP A 715 -33.85 -13.30 -7.44
CA ASP A 715 -32.50 -12.80 -7.14
C ASP A 715 -31.70 -13.83 -6.32
N VAL A 716 -32.29 -14.36 -5.24
CA VAL A 716 -31.63 -15.37 -4.39
C VAL A 716 -31.47 -16.70 -5.10
N ARG A 717 -32.47 -17.15 -5.87
CA ARG A 717 -32.35 -18.39 -6.66
C ARG A 717 -31.25 -18.26 -7.71
N PHE A 718 -31.12 -17.11 -8.34
CA PHE A 718 -30.06 -16.82 -9.31
C PHE A 718 -28.68 -16.82 -8.64
N LEU A 719 -28.50 -16.12 -7.50
CA LEU A 719 -27.24 -16.17 -6.74
C LEU A 719 -26.86 -17.61 -6.37
N ASN A 720 -27.82 -18.39 -5.87
CA ASN A 720 -27.59 -19.78 -5.49
C ASN A 720 -27.15 -20.64 -6.68
N ARG A 721 -27.80 -20.45 -7.83
CA ARG A 721 -27.48 -21.19 -9.06
C ARG A 721 -26.12 -20.78 -9.63
N VAL A 722 -25.75 -19.49 -9.60
CA VAL A 722 -24.41 -19.05 -9.99
C VAL A 722 -23.35 -19.66 -9.07
N LEU A 723 -23.61 -19.75 -7.76
CA LEU A 723 -22.71 -20.40 -6.81
C LEU A 723 -22.57 -21.91 -7.06
N ASP A 724 -23.65 -22.60 -7.44
CA ASP A 724 -23.61 -24.01 -7.86
C ASP A 724 -22.68 -24.21 -9.06
N VAL A 725 -22.77 -23.33 -10.07
CA VAL A 725 -21.88 -23.36 -11.24
C VAL A 725 -20.42 -23.09 -10.84
N MET A 726 -20.17 -22.13 -9.94
CA MET A 726 -18.81 -21.85 -9.42
C MET A 726 -18.23 -23.05 -8.67
N ASN A 727 -19.06 -23.80 -7.93
CA ASN A 727 -18.68 -25.00 -7.18
C ASN A 727 -18.64 -26.29 -8.04
N ARG A 728 -19.01 -26.21 -9.33
CA ARG A 728 -19.18 -27.36 -10.23
C ARG A 728 -20.21 -28.38 -9.72
N GLU A 729 -21.24 -27.91 -9.02
CA GLU A 729 -22.34 -28.71 -8.44
C GLU A 729 -23.61 -28.68 -9.29
N ASP A 730 -23.62 -27.88 -10.35
CA ASP A 730 -24.75 -27.71 -11.24
C ASP A 730 -24.77 -28.79 -12.33
N ASP A 731 -25.86 -29.58 -12.38
CA ASP A 731 -26.04 -30.67 -13.34
C ASP A 731 -26.46 -30.22 -14.75
N GLU A 732 -26.93 -28.98 -14.91
CA GLU A 732 -27.48 -28.46 -16.19
C GLU A 732 -26.58 -27.40 -16.82
N TYR A 733 -25.87 -26.61 -16.00
CA TYR A 733 -24.99 -25.53 -16.42
C TYR A 733 -23.55 -25.77 -15.96
N THR A 734 -22.62 -25.74 -16.90
CA THR A 734 -21.18 -25.84 -16.63
C THR A 734 -20.51 -24.46 -16.69
N LEU A 735 -19.28 -24.35 -16.18
CA LEU A 735 -18.46 -23.14 -16.30
C LEU A 735 -18.27 -22.67 -17.76
N LEU A 736 -18.40 -23.57 -18.74
CA LEU A 736 -18.24 -23.22 -20.15
C LEU A 736 -19.54 -22.72 -20.78
N ASP A 737 -20.69 -22.90 -20.14
CA ASP A 737 -21.97 -22.44 -20.68
C ASP A 737 -22.16 -20.92 -20.53
N ARG A 738 -23.00 -20.34 -21.39
CA ARG A 738 -23.25 -18.89 -21.37
C ARG A 738 -24.18 -18.57 -20.20
N MET A 739 -23.65 -17.97 -19.14
CA MET A 739 -24.48 -17.50 -18.01
C MET A 739 -25.49 -16.40 -18.37
N SER A 740 -25.43 -15.82 -19.57
CA SER A 740 -26.52 -14.99 -20.09
C SER A 740 -27.82 -15.79 -20.28
N GLN A 741 -27.73 -17.07 -20.65
CA GLN A 741 -28.89 -17.96 -20.77
C GLN A 741 -29.44 -18.30 -19.38
N LEU A 742 -28.55 -18.55 -18.41
CA LEU A 742 -28.92 -18.75 -17.00
C LEU A 742 -29.70 -17.56 -16.44
N ARG A 743 -29.24 -16.33 -16.70
CA ARG A 743 -29.96 -15.11 -16.28
C ARG A 743 -31.37 -15.04 -16.88
N ASP A 744 -31.52 -15.41 -18.14
CA ASP A 744 -32.79 -15.27 -18.89
C ASP A 744 -33.87 -16.29 -18.44
N GLU A 745 -33.56 -17.21 -17.52
CA GLU A 745 -34.52 -18.15 -16.89
C GLU A 745 -35.33 -17.52 -15.75
N TYR A 746 -34.93 -16.35 -15.27
CA TYR A 746 -35.54 -15.67 -14.13
C TYR A 746 -36.30 -14.42 -14.60
N ASP A 747 -37.61 -14.39 -14.36
CA ASP A 747 -38.50 -13.33 -14.83
C ASP A 747 -38.40 -12.06 -13.97
N ASP A 748 -38.13 -12.21 -12.65
CA ASP A 748 -38.07 -11.10 -11.68
C ASP A 748 -36.65 -10.90 -11.11
N LEU A 749 -35.63 -10.96 -11.98
CA LEU A 749 -34.22 -10.83 -11.62
C LEU A 749 -33.70 -9.39 -11.79
N HIS A 750 -33.07 -8.85 -10.74
CA HIS A 750 -32.51 -7.51 -10.67
C HIS A 750 -30.98 -7.52 -10.53
N VAL A 751 -30.27 -7.90 -11.59
CA VAL A 751 -28.79 -7.99 -11.62
C VAL A 751 -28.10 -6.69 -11.18
N GLU A 752 -28.63 -5.52 -11.55
CA GLU A 752 -28.08 -4.21 -11.18
C GLU A 752 -28.14 -4.01 -9.66
N ARG A 753 -29.26 -4.37 -9.01
CA ARG A 753 -29.43 -4.29 -7.56
C ARG A 753 -28.51 -5.27 -6.81
N LEU A 754 -28.32 -6.47 -7.36
CA LEU A 754 -27.37 -7.44 -6.81
C LEU A 754 -25.92 -6.95 -6.89
N THR A 755 -25.59 -6.17 -7.92
CA THR A 755 -24.26 -5.57 -8.09
C THR A 755 -24.07 -4.36 -7.18
N GLU A 756 -25.09 -3.49 -7.06
CA GLU A 756 -25.07 -2.30 -6.17
C GLU A 756 -24.97 -2.65 -4.68
N GLN A 757 -25.43 -3.84 -4.29
CA GLN A 757 -25.33 -4.35 -2.92
C GLN A 757 -24.11 -5.25 -2.68
N ASP A 758 -23.15 -5.28 -3.61
CA ASP A 758 -21.94 -6.10 -3.52
C ASP A 758 -22.20 -7.61 -3.32
N LEU A 759 -23.34 -8.12 -3.79
CA LEU A 759 -23.70 -9.55 -3.70
C LEU A 759 -23.21 -10.33 -4.92
N LEU A 760 -23.07 -9.65 -6.06
CA LEU A 760 -22.74 -10.24 -7.36
C LEU A 760 -21.83 -9.31 -8.16
N ASP A 761 -20.82 -9.88 -8.82
CA ASP A 761 -19.99 -9.17 -9.80
C ASP A 761 -20.19 -9.76 -11.21
N ALA A 762 -20.00 -8.94 -12.24
CA ALA A 762 -20.26 -9.31 -13.64
C ALA A 762 -19.05 -9.02 -14.52
N ASP A 763 -18.38 -10.08 -14.95
CA ASP A 763 -17.16 -10.03 -15.76
C ASP A 763 -17.33 -10.78 -17.08
N SER A 764 -16.29 -10.79 -17.93
CA SER A 764 -16.30 -11.55 -19.19
C SER A 764 -15.10 -12.48 -19.33
N ALA A 765 -15.34 -13.67 -19.88
CA ALA A 765 -14.33 -14.66 -20.21
C ALA A 765 -14.64 -15.31 -21.56
N ALA A 766 -13.63 -15.60 -22.38
CA ALA A 766 -13.81 -16.23 -23.71
C ALA A 766 -14.86 -15.52 -24.61
N GLY A 767 -15.10 -14.22 -24.43
CA GLY A 767 -16.11 -13.45 -25.15
C GLY A 767 -17.56 -13.69 -24.72
N ARG A 768 -17.78 -14.27 -23.53
CA ARG A 768 -19.08 -14.53 -22.89
C ARG A 768 -19.14 -13.77 -21.56
N LYS A 769 -20.35 -13.41 -21.11
CA LYS A 769 -20.58 -12.74 -19.82
C LYS A 769 -20.77 -13.79 -18.73
N TYR A 770 -20.08 -13.60 -17.61
CA TYR A 770 -20.12 -14.45 -16.42
C TYR A 770 -20.47 -13.63 -15.20
N TYR A 771 -21.01 -14.30 -14.18
CA TYR A 771 -21.32 -13.71 -12.89
C TYR A 771 -20.52 -14.42 -11.80
N THR A 772 -20.10 -13.67 -10.78
CA THR A 772 -19.34 -14.17 -9.62
C THR A 772 -20.11 -13.80 -8.36
N VAL A 773 -20.42 -14.78 -7.50
CA VAL A 773 -21.04 -14.50 -6.20
C VAL A 773 -19.97 -14.00 -5.23
N LEU A 774 -20.15 -12.78 -4.76
CA LEU A 774 -19.22 -12.12 -3.83
C LEU A 774 -19.39 -12.67 -2.40
N PRO A 775 -18.45 -12.38 -1.47
CA PRO A 775 -18.56 -12.85 -0.08
C PRO A 775 -19.91 -12.52 0.58
N ASP A 776 -20.41 -11.29 0.42
CA ASP A 776 -21.70 -10.88 0.99
C ASP A 776 -22.89 -11.64 0.38
N GLY A 777 -22.80 -12.01 -0.90
CA GLY A 777 -23.77 -12.87 -1.57
C GLY A 777 -23.77 -14.29 -1.04
N ARG A 778 -22.60 -14.81 -0.65
CA ARG A 778 -22.43 -16.13 -0.03
C ARG A 778 -22.97 -16.16 1.40
N ASP A 779 -22.69 -15.10 2.16
CA ASP A 779 -23.21 -14.92 3.52
C ASP A 779 -24.74 -14.83 3.51
N LEU A 780 -25.31 -14.08 2.57
CA LEU A 780 -26.77 -14.01 2.38
C LEU A 780 -27.38 -15.40 2.10
N LEU A 781 -26.70 -16.24 1.31
CA LEU A 781 -27.15 -17.60 1.01
C LEU A 781 -26.89 -18.60 2.15
N GLY A 782 -26.04 -18.26 3.11
CA GLY A 782 -25.52 -19.19 4.11
C GLY A 782 -24.73 -20.35 3.48
N ARG A 783 -24.06 -20.11 2.35
CA ARG A 783 -23.31 -21.13 1.59
C ARG A 783 -21.90 -20.66 1.27
N GLU A 784 -20.94 -21.57 1.39
CA GLU A 784 -19.54 -21.29 1.12
C GLU A 784 -19.15 -21.66 -0.32
N LEU A 785 -18.14 -20.95 -0.85
CA LEU A 785 -17.44 -21.36 -2.06
C LEU A 785 -16.48 -22.49 -1.70
N LYS A 786 -16.49 -23.60 -2.44
CA LYS A 786 -15.52 -24.69 -2.24
C LYS A 786 -14.13 -24.18 -2.56
N ALA A 787 -13.20 -24.34 -1.61
CA ALA A 787 -11.81 -23.98 -1.75
C ALA A 787 -10.90 -25.07 -1.18
N GLY A 788 -9.64 -25.10 -1.64
CA GLY A 788 -8.64 -26.11 -1.32
C GLY A 788 -8.23 -26.95 -2.53
N PRO A 789 -7.40 -28.01 -2.33
CA PRO A 789 -6.87 -28.83 -3.42
C PRO A 789 -7.98 -29.36 -4.34
N GLY A 790 -7.85 -29.11 -5.65
CA GLY A 790 -8.86 -29.49 -6.64
C GLY A 790 -10.06 -28.54 -6.80
N ALA A 791 -10.19 -27.49 -6.00
CA ALA A 791 -11.36 -26.59 -6.00
C ALA A 791 -11.04 -25.09 -6.20
N GLY A 792 -9.82 -24.66 -5.88
CA GLY A 792 -9.34 -23.27 -6.03
C GLY A 792 -9.41 -22.46 -4.75
N ASP A 793 -9.37 -21.13 -4.86
CA ASP A 793 -9.29 -20.22 -3.71
C ASP A 793 -10.63 -19.57 -3.32
N LEU A 794 -10.78 -19.20 -2.04
CA LEU A 794 -12.00 -18.56 -1.49
C LEU A 794 -12.32 -17.19 -2.14
N GLY A 795 -11.31 -16.53 -2.72
CA GLY A 795 -11.44 -15.23 -3.39
C GLY A 795 -11.52 -15.30 -4.92
N GLU A 796 -11.51 -16.50 -5.49
CA GLU A 796 -11.36 -16.69 -6.92
C GLU A 796 -12.62 -16.31 -7.71
N LYS A 797 -12.46 -15.58 -8.82
CA LYS A 797 -13.58 -15.15 -9.67
C LYS A 797 -13.96 -16.18 -10.73
N THR A 798 -15.21 -16.20 -11.16
CA THR A 798 -15.71 -17.11 -12.21
C THR A 798 -14.88 -17.08 -13.52
N PRO A 799 -14.46 -15.92 -14.06
CA PRO A 799 -13.60 -15.87 -15.24
C PRO A 799 -12.28 -16.65 -15.12
N HIS A 800 -11.68 -16.72 -13.93
CA HIS A 800 -10.46 -17.48 -13.70
C HIS A 800 -10.78 -18.98 -13.70
N LYS A 801 -11.81 -19.44 -12.95
CA LYS A 801 -12.33 -20.82 -13.01
C LYS A 801 -12.63 -21.30 -14.44
N VAL A 802 -13.11 -20.40 -15.32
CA VAL A 802 -13.31 -20.68 -16.75
C VAL A 802 -11.98 -20.91 -17.47
N GLY A 803 -10.97 -20.08 -17.23
CA GLY A 803 -9.61 -20.24 -17.75
C GLY A 803 -8.99 -21.58 -17.35
N VAL A 804 -9.04 -21.90 -16.05
CA VAL A 804 -8.58 -23.19 -15.49
C VAL A 804 -9.31 -24.36 -16.17
N ARG A 805 -10.64 -24.28 -16.31
CA ARG A 805 -11.41 -25.33 -16.99
C ARG A 805 -11.05 -25.51 -18.47
N LEU A 806 -10.72 -24.43 -19.18
CA LEU A 806 -10.26 -24.50 -20.57
C LEU A 806 -8.88 -25.16 -20.68
N LEU A 807 -7.97 -24.87 -19.74
CA LEU A 807 -6.67 -25.52 -19.65
C LEU A 807 -6.81 -27.02 -19.34
N GLU A 808 -7.70 -27.40 -18.41
CA GLU A 808 -7.99 -28.80 -18.10
C GLU A 808 -8.37 -29.61 -19.36
N LEU A 809 -9.33 -29.09 -20.13
CA LEU A 809 -9.79 -29.75 -21.35
C LEU A 809 -8.71 -29.80 -22.44
N TRP A 810 -7.86 -28.78 -22.51
CA TRP A 810 -6.75 -28.74 -23.46
C TRP A 810 -5.69 -29.80 -23.12
N LEU A 811 -5.33 -29.93 -21.85
CA LEU A 811 -4.37 -30.94 -21.39
C LEU A 811 -4.91 -32.37 -21.56
N GLN A 812 -6.22 -32.59 -21.41
CA GLN A 812 -6.84 -33.91 -21.65
C GLN A 812 -6.74 -34.38 -23.10
N GLN A 813 -6.47 -33.49 -24.06
CA GLN A 813 -6.28 -33.82 -25.47
C GLN A 813 -4.80 -34.02 -25.84
N ARG A 814 -3.89 -34.08 -24.87
CA ARG A 814 -2.46 -34.34 -25.08
C ARG A 814 -2.16 -35.82 -24.99
N ASP A 815 -1.37 -36.33 -25.94
CA ASP A 815 -1.07 -37.76 -26.05
C ASP A 815 -0.11 -38.23 -24.95
N ASP A 816 0.64 -37.30 -24.37
CA ASP A 816 1.61 -37.45 -23.28
C ASP A 816 1.00 -37.25 -21.88
N VAL A 817 -0.30 -36.95 -21.78
CA VAL A 817 -1.01 -36.72 -20.51
C VAL A 817 -2.09 -37.77 -20.31
N VAL A 818 -2.04 -38.49 -19.19
CA VAL A 818 -3.01 -39.53 -18.82
C VAL A 818 -3.96 -39.09 -17.71
N ARG A 819 -3.52 -38.15 -16.87
CA ARG A 819 -4.32 -37.57 -15.79
C ARG A 819 -4.14 -36.05 -15.76
N VAL A 820 -5.25 -35.34 -15.57
CA VAL A 820 -5.26 -33.88 -15.42
C VAL A 820 -5.88 -33.51 -14.09
N GLU A 821 -5.22 -32.67 -13.32
CA GLU A 821 -5.66 -32.23 -12.00
C GLU A 821 -5.64 -30.69 -11.92
N PRO A 822 -6.79 -30.03 -11.67
CA PRO A 822 -6.82 -28.60 -11.41
C PRO A 822 -6.39 -28.28 -9.98
N TYR A 823 -5.84 -27.09 -9.74
CA TYR A 823 -5.34 -26.62 -8.45
C TYR A 823 -4.46 -27.67 -7.78
N TYR A 824 -3.44 -28.12 -8.52
CA TYR A 824 -2.55 -29.20 -8.15
C TYR A 824 -1.45 -28.67 -7.24
N GLU A 825 -1.38 -29.22 -6.02
CA GLU A 825 -0.32 -28.93 -5.06
C GLU A 825 0.80 -29.95 -5.22
N THR A 826 1.99 -29.46 -5.57
CA THR A 826 3.23 -30.24 -5.67
C THR A 826 3.80 -30.56 -4.29
N ASP A 827 4.74 -31.51 -4.20
CA ASP A 827 5.33 -31.97 -2.94
C ASP A 827 6.07 -30.87 -2.13
N ASP A 828 6.47 -29.77 -2.78
CA ASP A 828 7.13 -28.63 -2.16
C ASP A 828 6.16 -27.52 -1.68
N GLY A 829 4.84 -27.73 -1.87
CA GLY A 829 3.77 -26.81 -1.51
C GLY A 829 3.42 -25.78 -2.58
N THR A 830 3.99 -25.89 -3.79
CA THR A 830 3.62 -25.03 -4.93
C THR A 830 2.29 -25.48 -5.53
N VAL A 831 1.33 -24.56 -5.68
CA VAL A 831 0.04 -24.82 -6.31
C VAL A 831 0.05 -24.30 -7.74
N LEU A 832 -0.29 -25.16 -8.69
CA LEU A 832 -0.48 -24.83 -10.11
C LEU A 832 -1.97 -24.83 -10.44
N ASP A 833 -2.42 -23.91 -11.29
CA ASP A 833 -3.84 -23.85 -11.70
C ASP A 833 -4.30 -25.15 -12.37
N VAL A 834 -3.47 -25.74 -13.24
CA VAL A 834 -3.71 -27.09 -13.80
C VAL A 834 -2.40 -27.85 -14.00
N ALA A 835 -2.40 -29.13 -13.65
CA ALA A 835 -1.32 -30.09 -13.87
C ALA A 835 -1.72 -31.18 -14.87
N GLY A 836 -0.82 -31.52 -15.80
CA GLY A 836 -0.89 -32.69 -16.67
C GLY A 836 0.15 -33.72 -16.27
N ILE A 837 -0.29 -34.95 -15.98
CA ILE A 837 0.51 -36.05 -15.44
C ILE A 837 0.50 -37.21 -16.43
N ASP A 838 1.66 -37.83 -16.65
CA ASP A 838 1.84 -38.92 -17.61
C ASP A 838 1.51 -40.32 -17.03
N GLU A 839 1.84 -41.39 -17.77
CA GLU A 839 1.63 -42.79 -17.35
C GLU A 839 2.50 -43.21 -16.16
N ASP A 840 3.67 -42.60 -15.99
CA ASP A 840 4.64 -42.92 -14.94
C ASP A 840 4.33 -42.15 -13.63
N GLY A 841 3.42 -41.18 -13.70
CA GLY A 841 3.00 -40.35 -12.58
C GLY A 841 3.81 -39.06 -12.44
N ASP A 842 4.63 -38.74 -13.44
CA ASP A 842 5.45 -37.54 -13.48
C ASP A 842 4.64 -36.36 -14.04
N LEU A 843 4.85 -35.18 -13.46
CA LEU A 843 4.26 -33.94 -13.95
C LEU A 843 4.96 -33.59 -15.28
N VAL A 844 4.20 -33.50 -16.37
CA VAL A 844 4.72 -33.18 -17.72
C VAL A 844 4.27 -31.81 -18.20
N TRP A 845 3.15 -31.31 -17.68
CA TRP A 845 2.63 -29.97 -17.99
C TRP A 845 2.18 -29.23 -16.74
N GLY A 846 2.57 -27.96 -16.62
CA GLY A 846 2.00 -26.97 -15.70
C GLY A 846 1.25 -25.89 -16.46
N GLY A 847 0.06 -25.51 -15.99
CA GLY A 847 -0.79 -24.51 -16.63
C GLY A 847 -1.18 -23.40 -15.67
N GLU A 848 -1.19 -22.16 -16.15
CA GLU A 848 -1.59 -20.95 -15.41
C GLU A 848 -2.63 -20.14 -16.19
N ALA A 849 -3.69 -19.68 -15.52
CA ALA A 849 -4.80 -18.94 -16.11
C ALA A 849 -4.82 -17.47 -15.64
N GLU A 850 -4.35 -16.56 -16.47
CA GLU A 850 -4.17 -15.16 -16.09
C GLU A 850 -5.33 -14.24 -16.49
N LEU A 851 -5.68 -13.36 -15.54
CA LEU A 851 -6.65 -12.28 -15.72
C LEU A 851 -5.96 -10.92 -15.59
N ALA A 852 -6.66 -9.85 -15.99
CA ALA A 852 -6.16 -8.50 -15.76
C ALA A 852 -6.03 -8.25 -14.25
N SER A 853 -4.80 -8.10 -13.77
CA SER A 853 -4.46 -7.86 -12.38
C SER A 853 -3.63 -6.58 -12.26
N ASN A 854 -3.89 -5.81 -11.20
CA ASN A 854 -3.05 -4.66 -10.86
C ASN A 854 -1.74 -5.07 -10.17
N ASN A 855 -1.58 -6.37 -9.85
CA ASN A 855 -0.36 -6.90 -9.25
C ASN A 855 0.58 -7.44 -10.33
N ARG A 856 1.53 -6.63 -10.77
CA ARG A 856 2.55 -7.03 -11.75
C ARG A 856 3.57 -8.06 -11.23
N HIS A 857 3.59 -8.34 -9.93
CA HIS A 857 4.49 -9.33 -9.33
C HIS A 857 3.92 -10.74 -9.35
N ALA A 858 2.58 -10.91 -9.31
CA ALA A 858 1.95 -12.22 -9.30
C ALA A 858 2.36 -13.08 -10.52
N PRO A 859 2.31 -12.57 -11.77
CA PRO A 859 2.75 -13.36 -12.92
C PRO A 859 4.25 -13.73 -12.89
N VAL A 860 5.09 -12.95 -12.20
CA VAL A 860 6.52 -13.29 -12.06
C VAL A 860 6.71 -14.42 -11.05
N GLU A 861 5.95 -14.42 -9.95
CA GLU A 861 5.94 -15.50 -8.98
C GLU A 861 5.40 -16.79 -9.61
N ASP A 862 4.34 -16.72 -10.40
CA ASP A 862 3.76 -17.88 -11.09
C ASP A 862 4.71 -18.44 -12.17
N TYR A 863 5.46 -17.56 -12.85
CA TYR A 863 6.57 -18.01 -13.71
C TYR A 863 7.68 -18.70 -12.92
N ASP A 864 8.10 -18.14 -11.79
CA ASP A 864 9.15 -18.73 -10.96
C ASP A 864 8.72 -20.11 -10.44
N LYS A 865 7.46 -20.27 -10.01
CA LYS A 865 6.85 -21.55 -9.64
C LYS A 865 6.91 -22.56 -10.78
N LEU A 866 6.40 -22.20 -11.96
CA LEU A 866 6.42 -23.07 -13.13
C LEU A 866 7.85 -23.44 -13.55
N SER A 867 8.79 -22.50 -13.47
CA SER A 867 10.20 -22.74 -13.84
C SER A 867 10.95 -23.63 -12.85
N ALA A 868 10.47 -23.73 -11.60
CA ALA A 868 11.06 -24.58 -10.58
C ALA A 868 10.70 -26.06 -10.79
N VAL A 869 9.64 -26.33 -11.54
CA VAL A 869 9.16 -27.67 -11.87
C VAL A 869 9.58 -27.99 -13.31
N ASP A 870 10.39 -29.04 -13.50
CA ASP A 870 10.98 -29.42 -14.80
C ASP A 870 9.93 -29.98 -15.79
N THR A 871 9.06 -29.10 -16.30
CA THR A 871 7.83 -29.44 -17.04
C THR A 871 7.52 -28.40 -18.12
N ASP A 872 6.68 -28.75 -19.10
CA ASP A 872 6.23 -27.77 -20.09
C ASP A 872 5.18 -26.83 -19.49
N ALA A 873 5.35 -25.52 -19.67
CA ALA A 873 4.48 -24.49 -19.09
C ALA A 873 3.52 -23.88 -20.13
N ILE A 874 2.21 -23.94 -19.87
CA ILE A 874 1.19 -23.26 -20.69
C ILE A 874 0.52 -22.11 -19.93
N TRP A 875 0.52 -20.94 -20.53
CA TRP A 875 -0.22 -19.79 -19.98
C TRP A 875 -1.46 -19.49 -20.82
N ALA A 876 -2.61 -19.36 -20.17
CA ALA A 876 -3.86 -18.97 -20.80
C ALA A 876 -4.28 -17.58 -20.34
N PHE A 877 -4.62 -16.70 -21.29
CA PHE A 877 -5.01 -15.33 -20.98
C PHE A 877 -6.43 -15.04 -21.46
N ASN A 878 -7.18 -14.26 -20.66
CA ASN A 878 -8.53 -13.87 -21.05
C ASN A 878 -8.56 -13.04 -22.34
N ASN A 879 -7.65 -12.09 -22.47
CA ASN A 879 -7.53 -11.24 -23.64
C ASN A 879 -6.05 -10.94 -23.98
N ARG A 880 -5.84 -10.34 -25.17
CA ARG A 880 -4.50 -10.07 -25.70
C ARG A 880 -3.75 -9.00 -24.89
N GLU A 881 -4.45 -8.05 -24.28
CA GLU A 881 -3.84 -7.00 -23.48
C GLU A 881 -3.22 -7.58 -22.22
N THR A 882 -3.97 -8.41 -21.49
CA THR A 882 -3.46 -9.18 -20.34
C THR A 882 -2.21 -10.00 -20.69
N ALA A 883 -2.21 -10.69 -21.83
CA ALA A 883 -1.06 -11.46 -22.28
C ALA A 883 0.18 -10.57 -22.50
N LEU A 884 0.01 -9.36 -23.05
CA LEU A 884 1.12 -8.44 -23.28
C LEU A 884 1.61 -7.81 -21.97
N ASP A 885 0.71 -7.49 -21.05
CA ASP A 885 1.05 -6.93 -19.73
C ASP A 885 1.86 -7.95 -18.90
N VAL A 886 1.48 -9.23 -18.94
CA VAL A 886 2.21 -10.32 -18.29
C VAL A 886 3.56 -10.53 -18.95
N LEU A 887 3.63 -10.63 -20.29
CA LEU A 887 4.90 -10.78 -21.00
C LEU A 887 5.83 -9.58 -20.79
N GLU A 888 5.30 -8.36 -20.67
CA GLU A 888 6.09 -7.18 -20.30
C GLU A 888 6.59 -7.29 -18.86
N SER A 889 5.77 -7.75 -17.93
CA SER A 889 6.16 -7.97 -16.53
C SER A 889 7.26 -9.04 -16.40
N LEU A 890 7.19 -10.12 -17.17
CA LEU A 890 8.23 -11.16 -17.24
C LEU A 890 9.52 -10.63 -17.86
N ALA A 891 9.43 -9.83 -18.92
CA ALA A 891 10.62 -9.20 -19.52
C ALA A 891 11.27 -8.18 -18.58
N ASP A 892 10.46 -7.42 -17.82
CA ASP A 892 10.95 -6.45 -16.83
C ASP A 892 11.59 -7.11 -15.60
N ALA A 893 11.25 -8.37 -15.34
CA ALA A 893 11.83 -9.21 -14.30
C ALA A 893 12.98 -10.12 -14.80
N ASP A 894 13.48 -9.88 -16.02
CA ASP A 894 14.55 -10.66 -16.66
C ASP A 894 14.25 -12.18 -16.74
N ARG A 895 12.96 -12.55 -16.88
CA ARG A 895 12.51 -13.95 -17.07
C ARG A 895 12.39 -14.38 -18.53
N ILE A 896 12.31 -13.41 -19.43
CA ILE A 896 12.40 -13.63 -20.88
C ILE A 896 13.38 -12.63 -21.49
N ASP A 897 14.18 -13.08 -22.46
CA ASP A 897 15.29 -12.30 -23.02
C ASP A 897 14.86 -11.11 -23.88
N GLU A 898 13.65 -11.15 -24.46
CA GLU A 898 13.15 -10.11 -25.36
C GLU A 898 11.67 -9.77 -25.12
N ARG A 899 11.35 -8.48 -25.21
CA ARG A 899 9.97 -7.99 -25.14
C ARG A 899 9.18 -8.34 -26.41
N VAL A 900 8.03 -8.98 -26.24
CA VAL A 900 7.10 -9.27 -27.34
C VAL A 900 6.37 -7.99 -27.78
N SER A 901 6.79 -7.38 -28.89
CA SER A 901 6.24 -6.11 -29.36
C SER A 901 6.01 -6.04 -30.88
N GLY A 902 5.39 -4.96 -31.35
CA GLY A 902 5.28 -4.67 -32.78
C GLY A 902 4.45 -5.68 -33.59
N ARG A 903 5.10 -6.46 -34.46
CA ARG A 903 4.41 -7.47 -35.29
C ARG A 903 4.12 -8.76 -34.52
N ALA A 904 4.97 -9.13 -33.56
CA ALA A 904 4.80 -10.30 -32.72
C ALA A 904 3.59 -10.16 -31.79
N ALA A 905 3.27 -8.95 -31.34
CA ALA A 905 2.15 -8.65 -30.44
C ALA A 905 0.74 -8.55 -31.12
N ARG A 906 0.60 -8.86 -32.41
CA ARG A 906 -0.63 -8.54 -33.18
C ARG A 906 -1.79 -9.52 -33.00
N SER A 907 -1.51 -10.78 -32.71
CA SER A 907 -2.51 -11.81 -32.44
C SER A 907 -1.93 -12.86 -31.50
N PHE A 908 -2.78 -13.67 -30.86
CA PHE A 908 -2.32 -14.79 -30.05
C PHE A 908 -1.47 -15.80 -30.83
N ALA A 909 -1.70 -15.94 -32.14
CA ALA A 909 -0.85 -16.78 -32.98
C ALA A 909 0.57 -16.22 -33.10
N THR A 910 0.72 -14.91 -33.38
CA THR A 910 2.05 -14.30 -33.49
C THR A 910 2.75 -14.13 -32.14
N ILE A 911 1.98 -13.99 -31.05
CA ILE A 911 2.51 -13.94 -29.69
C ILE A 911 3.06 -15.32 -29.33
N ARG A 912 2.29 -16.39 -29.58
CA ARG A 912 2.75 -17.76 -29.39
C ARG A 912 3.99 -18.08 -30.21
N ASP A 913 4.00 -17.77 -31.50
CA ASP A 913 5.17 -18.03 -32.34
C ASP A 913 6.43 -17.29 -31.83
N ALA A 914 6.26 -16.12 -31.18
CA ALA A 914 7.37 -15.42 -30.55
C ALA A 914 7.78 -16.03 -29.20
N VAL A 915 6.83 -16.55 -28.41
CA VAL A 915 7.13 -17.27 -27.16
C VAL A 915 7.82 -18.60 -27.43
N ASP A 916 7.40 -19.35 -28.45
CA ASP A 916 8.00 -20.63 -28.83
C ASP A 916 9.49 -20.46 -29.26
N ASP A 917 9.91 -19.25 -29.63
CA ASP A 917 11.30 -18.89 -29.97
C ASP A 917 12.12 -18.43 -28.73
N LEU A 918 11.50 -18.24 -27.56
CA LEU A 918 12.16 -17.86 -26.30
C LEU A 918 12.63 -19.10 -25.52
N ASP A 919 13.85 -19.06 -24.98
CA ASP A 919 14.36 -20.10 -24.08
C ASP A 919 13.90 -19.84 -22.64
N ALA A 920 12.60 -20.03 -22.38
CA ALA A 920 11.95 -19.65 -21.12
C ALA A 920 11.29 -20.85 -20.43
N ALA A 921 11.95 -21.41 -19.40
CA ALA A 921 11.51 -22.62 -18.71
C ALA A 921 10.12 -22.50 -18.07
N GLY A 922 9.75 -21.33 -17.52
CA GLY A 922 8.42 -21.09 -16.95
C GLY A 922 7.34 -20.68 -17.95
N LEU A 923 7.65 -20.68 -19.26
CA LEU A 923 6.76 -20.17 -20.31
C LEU A 923 7.04 -20.87 -21.66
N THR A 924 6.61 -22.13 -21.78
CA THR A 924 6.80 -22.91 -23.01
C THR A 924 5.83 -22.48 -24.12
N THR A 925 4.57 -22.16 -23.78
CA THR A 925 3.59 -21.72 -24.78
C THR A 925 2.47 -20.88 -24.18
N VAL A 926 1.76 -20.14 -25.03
CA VAL A 926 0.68 -19.23 -24.62
C VAL A 926 -0.58 -19.39 -25.45
N ARG A 927 -1.75 -19.21 -24.83
CA ARG A 927 -3.07 -19.29 -25.47
C ARG A 927 -4.00 -18.19 -24.96
N GLY A 928 -4.97 -17.81 -25.80
CA GLY A 928 -6.09 -16.98 -25.37
C GLY A 928 -7.29 -17.86 -25.02
N PHE A 929 -8.09 -17.49 -24.02
CA PHE A 929 -9.29 -18.26 -23.63
C PHE A 929 -10.24 -18.50 -24.81
N LYS A 930 -10.44 -17.48 -25.65
CA LYS A 930 -11.27 -17.61 -26.85
C LYS A 930 -10.69 -18.58 -27.88
N ASN A 931 -9.35 -18.69 -27.96
CA ASN A 931 -8.68 -19.61 -28.87
C ASN A 931 -8.82 -21.05 -28.36
N LEU A 932 -8.61 -21.28 -27.06
CA LEU A 932 -8.84 -22.58 -26.41
C LEU A 932 -10.29 -23.04 -26.60
N ASP A 933 -11.26 -22.18 -26.27
CA ASP A 933 -12.69 -22.47 -26.43
C ASP A 933 -13.07 -22.80 -27.90
N GLN A 934 -12.46 -22.14 -28.89
CA GLN A 934 -12.71 -22.45 -30.31
C GLN A 934 -12.06 -23.75 -30.78
N GLU A 935 -10.91 -24.11 -30.23
CA GLU A 935 -10.18 -25.34 -30.57
C GLU A 935 -10.86 -26.57 -29.96
N LEU A 936 -11.34 -26.45 -28.71
CA LEU A 936 -12.04 -27.52 -28.00
C LEU A 936 -13.45 -27.81 -28.54
N ASN A 937 -14.06 -26.84 -29.25
CA ASN A 937 -15.39 -26.96 -29.86
C ASN A 937 -15.35 -27.31 -31.36
N GLN A 938 -14.17 -27.62 -31.93
CA GLN A 938 -13.98 -28.13 -33.30
C GLN A 938 -13.90 -29.65 -33.30
#